data_AF-A0A7S6MNP0-F1
#
_entry.id   AF-A0A7S6MNP0-F1
#
_cell.length_a   1.000
_cell.length_b   1.000
_cell.length_c   1.000
_cell.angle_alpha   90.00
_cell.angle_beta   90.00
_cell.angle_gamma   90.00
#
_symmetry.space_group_name_H-M   'P 1'
#
loop_
_entity.id
_entity.type
_entity.pdbx_description
1 polymer ?
#
loop_
_entity_poly.entity_id
_entity_poly.type
_entity_poly.pdbx_seq_one_letter_code
_entity_poly.pdbx_strand_id
1 'polypeptide(L)'
;MIEIIAAMARWSQLTANLILFGSCVFLAVIWQQKSILETPWMMRLEKIFPWLAGVIIAGLTGILATTTGDATGDVANAWNPAVWMEIVQQTQIGHIWAARMLLAIVLFCAVVKMQSSIRTRGHYVLWAMLAALPLIAGTLMSHSSADEMSFAAIAPYAIHILLAGIWFGALPAFLLILLNLRKELGITATQTAVDYLKKFSALALPVMVLLMFTGVVVTDRLVDEKYYALVSSPYGWLLNIKLAILAVILVIAYQARNRWLPLLERGENGPGSEGRAHMRQWVRIEFVLALVLVLFATILANTLPAKHAMIENWPYPFRFSIDATWDEPDVQDKVWSGLVLFALALGTVWLGIRLHWSSVVKILVPGVLGISSLALALPPLAVEAFPETYKKPTVPIDAISIVAGAHLFAENCVNCHGPQGKGTKPVADPDLRDPTDLLTQQHTAKYTVGNVFHRLSYGIPETEMPGYADKLSEEERWDLINFLHAMSRGFDARLLGSMIVPEMPSVASPVFNYAASDGSSGNLKDFRLQKNVLMVLFAWPQAKDRFFQLAASYDRIRDLNTEILAVPIHSVTGEQLQQITAIAPFPIVTEGWQEIKDTYWWYRRVRVVPDLSGKGMFPQHMEFLTDRFGYLRARWVAQFEGFGWQNVGALTLQLTQLNQEGEIMPPPGEHAH
;
A
#
# COMPACT_ATOMS: atom_id res chain seq x y z
N MET A 1 17.25 16.56 16.91
CA MET A 1 16.82 16.77 18.32
C MET A 1 15.31 16.92 18.43
N ILE A 2 14.68 17.74 17.58
CA ILE A 2 13.21 17.94 17.57
C ILE A 2 12.44 16.64 17.34
N GLU A 3 12.85 15.80 16.38
CA GLU A 3 12.18 14.51 16.12
C GLU A 3 12.14 13.58 17.34
N ILE A 4 13.23 13.53 18.13
CA ILE A 4 13.30 12.73 19.36
C ILE A 4 12.32 13.28 20.39
N ILE A 5 12.26 14.61 20.54
CA ILE A 5 11.32 15.27 21.47
C ILE A 5 9.88 15.01 21.02
N ALA A 6 9.60 15.10 19.72
CA ALA A 6 8.29 14.81 19.14
C ALA A 6 7.87 13.35 19.39
N ALA A 7 8.78 12.41 19.16
CA ALA A 7 8.55 10.99 19.42
C ALA A 7 8.26 10.73 20.91
N MET A 8 9.02 11.35 21.82
CA MET A 8 8.81 11.25 23.27
C MET A 8 7.50 11.89 23.73
N ALA A 9 7.11 13.04 23.17
CA ALA A 9 5.83 13.68 23.46
C ALA A 9 4.65 12.80 23.00
N ARG A 10 4.70 12.26 21.77
CA ARG A 10 3.68 11.32 21.25
C ARG A 10 3.61 10.05 22.08
N TRP A 11 4.77 9.46 22.40
CA TRP A 11 4.85 8.21 23.15
C TRP A 11 4.33 8.36 24.59
N SER A 12 4.74 9.41 25.30
CA SER A 12 4.30 9.68 26.67
C SER A 12 2.80 9.98 26.73
N GLN A 13 2.29 10.81 25.82
CA GLN A 13 0.87 11.12 25.70
C GLN A 13 0.03 9.87 25.42
N LEU A 14 0.44 9.04 24.45
CA LEU A 14 -0.27 7.83 24.08
C LEU A 14 -0.25 6.82 25.22
N THR A 15 0.93 6.55 25.79
CA THR A 15 1.12 5.63 26.92
C THR A 15 0.25 6.02 28.11
N ALA A 16 0.25 7.30 28.49
CA ALA A 16 -0.54 7.78 29.62
C ALA A 16 -2.05 7.60 29.37
N ASN A 17 -2.51 7.89 28.16
CA ASN A 17 -3.91 7.73 27.78
C ASN A 17 -4.35 6.27 27.76
N LEU A 18 -3.54 5.37 27.17
CA LEU A 18 -3.81 3.93 27.15
C LEU A 18 -3.86 3.35 28.57
N ILE A 19 -2.93 3.75 29.46
CA ILE A 19 -2.92 3.30 30.86
C ILE A 19 -4.18 3.76 31.58
N LEU A 20 -4.54 5.04 31.47
CA LEU A 20 -5.71 5.60 32.13
C LEU A 20 -6.99 4.90 31.64
N PHE A 21 -7.16 4.76 30.32
CA PHE A 21 -8.28 4.08 29.71
C PHE A 21 -8.40 2.62 30.14
N GLY A 22 -7.35 1.81 29.94
CA GLY A 22 -7.37 0.38 30.26
C GLY A 22 -7.52 0.09 31.76
N SER A 23 -6.91 0.92 32.61
CA SER A 23 -7.09 0.81 34.07
C SER A 23 -8.54 1.05 34.48
N CYS A 24 -9.22 2.04 33.87
CA CYS A 24 -10.63 2.29 34.13
C CYS A 24 -11.52 1.13 33.65
N VAL A 25 -11.27 0.60 32.46
CA VAL A 25 -12.00 -0.58 31.95
C VAL A 25 -11.83 -1.76 32.89
N PHE A 26 -10.60 -2.05 33.32
CA PHE A 26 -10.32 -3.14 34.24
C PHE A 26 -11.06 -2.98 35.58
N LEU A 27 -11.00 -1.80 36.20
CA LEU A 27 -11.70 -1.50 37.45
C LEU A 27 -13.22 -1.64 37.30
N ALA A 28 -13.79 -1.25 36.16
CA ALA A 28 -15.22 -1.42 35.88
C ALA A 28 -15.65 -2.89 35.72
N VAL A 29 -14.75 -3.76 35.23
CA VAL A 29 -14.99 -5.21 35.04
C VAL A 29 -14.91 -5.98 36.36
N ILE A 30 -13.94 -5.68 37.22
CA ILE A 30 -13.76 -6.40 38.49
C ILE A 30 -14.77 -5.97 39.57
N TRP A 31 -15.52 -4.89 39.35
CA TRP A 31 -16.49 -4.31 40.28
C TRP A 31 -17.68 -5.24 40.55
N GLN A 32 -17.61 -6.09 41.60
CA GLN A 32 -18.67 -7.06 41.88
C GLN A 32 -19.27 -7.10 43.30
N GLN A 33 -18.77 -6.40 44.33
CA GLN A 33 -19.50 -6.12 45.59
C GLN A 33 -18.64 -5.29 46.58
N LYS A 34 -19.24 -4.76 47.66
CA LYS A 34 -18.71 -3.76 48.63
C LYS A 34 -17.29 -4.00 49.19
N SER A 35 -16.66 -5.17 49.03
CA SER A 35 -15.31 -5.50 49.55
C SER A 35 -14.13 -4.94 48.74
N ILE A 36 -14.36 -4.34 47.56
CA ILE A 36 -13.31 -3.76 46.70
C ILE A 36 -12.80 -2.40 47.22
N LEU A 37 -13.61 -1.71 48.04
CA LEU A 37 -13.53 -0.26 48.27
C LEU A 37 -12.29 0.23 49.04
N GLU A 38 -11.46 -0.65 49.62
CA GLU A 38 -10.36 -0.25 50.52
C GLU A 38 -9.04 -0.98 50.26
N THR A 39 -8.83 -1.57 49.08
CA THR A 39 -7.55 -2.24 48.81
C THR A 39 -6.42 -1.22 48.55
N PRO A 40 -5.25 -1.33 49.21
CA PRO A 40 -4.18 -0.34 49.08
C PRO A 40 -3.60 -0.19 47.66
N TRP A 41 -3.72 -1.22 46.81
CA TRP A 41 -3.22 -1.17 45.43
C TRP A 41 -4.09 -0.29 44.54
N MET A 42 -5.42 -0.34 44.74
CA MET A 42 -6.39 0.42 43.97
C MET A 42 -6.26 1.91 44.26
N MET A 43 -6.09 2.29 45.54
CA MET A 43 -5.83 3.67 45.92
C MET A 43 -4.54 4.23 45.32
N ARG A 44 -3.48 3.41 45.22
CA ARG A 44 -2.24 3.83 44.56
C ARG A 44 -2.44 4.05 43.07
N LEU A 45 -3.21 3.18 42.41
CA LEU A 45 -3.53 3.31 41.00
C LEU A 45 -4.34 4.60 40.72
N GLU A 46 -5.39 4.86 41.51
CA GLU A 46 -6.22 6.07 41.38
C GLU A 46 -5.44 7.37 41.59
N LYS A 47 -4.47 7.37 42.52
CA LYS A 47 -3.60 8.53 42.76
C LYS A 47 -2.73 8.90 41.56
N ILE A 48 -2.49 7.95 40.65
CA ILE A 48 -1.69 8.18 39.44
C ILE A 48 -2.55 8.82 38.32
N PHE A 49 -3.88 8.70 38.36
CA PHE A 49 -4.75 9.15 37.26
C PHE A 49 -4.65 10.65 36.90
N PRO A 50 -4.61 11.61 37.85
CA PRO A 50 -4.44 13.02 37.52
C PRO A 50 -3.08 13.30 36.87
N TRP A 51 -2.03 12.60 37.31
CA TRP A 51 -0.70 12.71 36.70
C TRP A 51 -0.72 12.20 35.26
N LEU A 52 -1.38 11.06 34.99
CA LEU A 52 -1.53 10.57 33.62
C LEU A 52 -2.31 11.56 32.75
N ALA A 53 -3.44 12.09 33.24
CA ALA A 53 -4.21 13.09 32.52
C ALA A 53 -3.41 14.38 32.27
N GLY A 54 -2.57 14.80 33.22
CA GLY A 54 -1.62 15.90 33.05
C GLY A 54 -0.54 15.62 32.00
N VAL A 55 0.00 14.39 31.95
CA VAL A 55 0.95 13.95 30.91
C VAL A 55 0.31 13.95 29.53
N ILE A 56 -0.97 13.59 29.41
CA ILE A 56 -1.70 13.67 28.13
C ILE A 56 -1.70 15.12 27.62
N ILE A 57 -2.06 16.07 28.49
CA ILE A 57 -2.08 17.51 28.16
C ILE A 57 -0.68 18.01 27.80
N ALA A 58 0.32 17.73 28.64
CA ALA A 58 1.69 18.16 28.41
C ALA A 58 2.27 17.59 27.11
N GLY A 59 2.00 16.31 26.82
CA GLY A 59 2.43 15.67 25.58
C GLY A 59 1.71 16.22 24.35
N LEU A 60 0.42 16.56 24.43
CA LEU A 60 -0.29 17.27 23.35
C LEU A 60 0.31 18.64 23.09
N THR A 61 0.64 19.42 24.14
CA THR A 61 1.35 20.70 23.98
C THR A 61 2.72 20.50 23.34
N GLY A 62 3.47 19.47 23.75
CA GLY A 62 4.74 19.11 23.13
C GLY A 62 4.60 18.78 21.64
N ILE A 63 3.55 18.05 21.24
CA ILE A 63 3.26 17.74 19.84
C ILE A 63 3.00 19.02 19.04
N LEU A 64 2.20 19.96 19.57
CA LEU A 64 1.96 21.24 18.89
C LEU A 64 3.28 21.99 18.72
N ALA A 65 4.07 22.12 19.79
CA ALA A 65 5.34 22.82 19.75
C ALA A 65 6.31 22.24 18.70
N THR A 66 6.46 20.92 18.65
CA THR A 66 7.33 20.27 17.65
C THR A 66 6.79 20.40 16.24
N THR A 67 5.46 20.28 16.06
CA THR A 67 4.84 20.43 14.74
C THR A 67 4.99 21.86 14.22
N THR A 68 4.93 22.87 15.10
CA THR A 68 5.18 24.26 14.74
C THR A 68 6.63 24.51 14.32
N GLY A 69 7.59 23.96 15.09
CA GLY A 69 9.00 24.06 14.73
C GLY A 69 9.29 23.44 13.36
N ASP A 70 8.74 22.25 13.11
CA ASP A 70 8.93 21.54 11.84
C ASP A 70 8.23 22.26 10.67
N ALA A 71 7.00 22.76 10.87
CA ALA A 71 6.24 23.44 9.83
C ALA A 71 6.82 24.80 9.41
N THR A 72 7.48 25.50 10.34
CA THR A 72 8.11 26.81 10.06
C THR A 72 9.58 26.70 9.65
N GLY A 73 10.21 25.54 9.84
CA GLY A 73 11.65 25.37 9.64
C GLY A 73 12.53 26.10 10.67
N ASP A 74 11.93 26.74 11.69
CA ASP A 74 12.62 27.50 12.72
C ASP A 74 12.24 27.00 14.11
N VAL A 75 13.24 26.47 14.82
CA VAL A 75 13.11 25.95 16.19
C VAL A 75 12.67 27.03 17.18
N ALA A 76 12.99 28.30 16.94
CA ALA A 76 12.57 29.41 17.80
C ALA A 76 11.05 29.57 17.84
N ASN A 77 10.37 29.23 16.75
CA ASN A 77 8.91 29.32 16.64
C ASN A 77 8.18 28.17 17.35
N ALA A 78 8.89 27.12 17.79
CA ALA A 78 8.28 25.99 18.49
C ALA A 78 7.48 26.39 19.74
N TRP A 79 7.87 27.48 20.41
CA TRP A 79 7.20 27.98 21.62
C TRP A 79 6.52 29.34 21.41
N ASN A 80 6.27 29.75 20.17
CA ASN A 80 5.64 31.02 19.85
C ASN A 80 4.10 30.90 19.81
N PRO A 81 3.36 31.51 20.77
CA PRO A 81 1.90 31.37 20.84
C PRO A 81 1.16 31.97 19.65
N ALA A 82 1.74 32.97 18.97
CA ALA A 82 1.12 33.56 17.79
C ALA A 82 1.08 32.55 16.63
N VAL A 83 2.19 31.84 16.42
CA VAL A 83 2.32 30.81 15.38
C VAL A 83 1.49 29.57 15.72
N TRP A 84 1.37 29.21 16.99
CA TRP A 84 0.45 28.15 17.43
C TRP A 84 -0.99 28.46 17.02
N MET A 85 -1.44 29.69 17.24
CA MET A 85 -2.80 30.10 16.87
C MET A 85 -3.02 30.02 15.36
N GLU A 86 -2.04 30.46 14.57
CA GLU A 86 -2.09 30.38 13.11
C GLU A 86 -2.23 28.94 12.62
N ILE A 87 -1.37 28.03 13.10
CA ILE A 87 -1.44 26.61 12.73
C ILE A 87 -2.77 25.99 13.15
N VAL A 88 -3.25 26.28 14.36
CA VAL A 88 -4.51 25.73 14.86
C VAL A 88 -5.71 26.18 14.01
N GLN A 89 -5.72 27.44 13.55
CA GLN A 89 -6.82 28.01 12.77
C GLN A 89 -6.76 27.69 11.28
N GLN A 90 -5.56 27.59 10.70
CA GLN A 90 -5.41 27.45 9.24
C GLN A 90 -5.21 26.02 8.78
N THR A 91 -4.92 25.07 9.68
CA THR A 91 -4.61 23.68 9.30
C THR A 91 -5.62 22.69 9.85
N GLN A 92 -5.98 21.67 9.05
CA GLN A 92 -6.85 20.58 9.50
C GLN A 92 -6.25 19.82 10.70
N ILE A 93 -4.93 19.62 10.68
CA ILE A 93 -4.17 19.02 11.79
C ILE A 93 -4.33 19.84 13.08
N GLY A 94 -4.29 21.17 12.97
CA GLY A 94 -4.51 22.10 14.06
C GLY A 94 -5.90 21.99 14.70
N HIS A 95 -6.95 21.87 13.89
CA HIS A 95 -8.32 21.65 14.38
C HIS A 95 -8.47 20.33 15.12
N ILE A 96 -7.90 19.24 14.59
CA ILE A 96 -7.94 17.92 15.25
C ILE A 96 -7.17 17.97 16.57
N TRP A 97 -6.00 18.63 16.60
CA TRP A 97 -5.25 18.84 17.82
C TRP A 97 -6.06 19.61 18.87
N ALA A 98 -6.74 20.69 18.48
CA ALA A 98 -7.56 21.50 19.40
C ALA A 98 -8.71 20.67 20.00
N ALA A 99 -9.40 19.86 19.19
CA ALA A 99 -10.42 18.94 19.67
C ALA A 99 -9.85 17.93 20.67
N ARG A 100 -8.68 17.34 20.39
CA ARG A 100 -8.00 16.41 21.30
C ARG A 100 -7.58 17.08 22.61
N MET A 101 -7.07 18.29 22.55
CA MET A 101 -6.68 19.08 23.71
C MET A 101 -7.88 19.40 24.60
N LEU A 102 -9.00 19.81 24.00
CA LEU A 102 -10.25 20.05 24.73
C LEU A 102 -10.76 18.77 25.43
N LEU A 103 -10.77 17.64 24.71
CA LEU A 103 -11.15 16.35 25.29
C LEU A 103 -10.23 15.92 26.43
N ALA A 104 -8.92 16.17 26.31
CA ALA A 104 -7.95 15.88 27.36
C ALA A 104 -8.14 16.78 28.60
N ILE A 105 -8.48 18.05 28.42
CA ILE A 105 -8.81 18.97 29.53
C ILE A 105 -10.10 18.52 30.24
N VAL A 106 -11.13 18.15 29.48
CA VAL A 106 -12.38 17.61 30.05
C VAL A 106 -12.11 16.34 30.86
N LEU A 107 -11.29 15.43 30.33
CA LEU A 107 -10.85 14.22 31.02
C LEU A 107 -10.09 14.55 32.32
N PHE A 108 -9.13 15.48 32.28
CA PHE A 108 -8.37 15.91 33.45
C PHE A 108 -9.29 16.48 34.55
N CYS A 109 -10.18 17.40 34.20
CA CYS A 109 -11.15 17.98 35.12
C CYS A 109 -12.09 16.92 35.72
N ALA A 110 -12.56 15.97 34.91
CA ALA A 110 -13.40 14.88 35.38
C ALA A 110 -12.66 13.96 36.37
N VAL A 111 -11.41 13.60 36.08
CA VAL A 111 -10.56 12.78 36.95
C VAL A 111 -10.31 13.47 38.29
N VAL A 112 -9.94 14.75 38.29
CA VAL A 112 -9.66 15.52 39.52
C VAL A 112 -10.93 15.69 40.37
N LYS A 113 -12.05 16.11 39.77
CA LYS A 113 -13.31 16.35 40.49
C LYS A 113 -13.87 15.08 41.13
N MET A 114 -13.69 13.93 40.47
CA MET A 114 -14.27 12.67 40.93
C MET A 114 -13.36 11.90 41.91
N GLN A 115 -12.10 12.32 42.13
CA GLN A 115 -11.27 11.76 43.21
C GLN A 115 -11.82 12.02 44.62
N SER A 116 -12.64 13.06 44.79
CA SER A 116 -13.31 13.38 46.05
C SER A 116 -14.72 12.77 46.16
N SER A 117 -15.16 11.98 45.18
CA SER A 117 -16.51 11.43 45.10
C SER A 117 -16.59 9.98 45.60
N ILE A 118 -17.79 9.51 45.94
CA ILE A 118 -18.01 8.12 46.40
C ILE A 118 -17.77 7.16 45.23
N ARG A 119 -16.90 6.16 45.43
CA ARG A 119 -16.52 5.19 44.40
C ARG A 119 -17.71 4.33 43.95
N THR A 120 -18.06 4.37 42.67
CA THR A 120 -19.05 3.46 42.05
C THR A 120 -18.58 2.96 40.69
N ARG A 121 -19.13 1.83 40.22
CA ARG A 121 -18.86 1.28 38.88
C ARG A 121 -19.05 2.32 37.77
N GLY A 122 -20.09 3.15 37.88
CA GLY A 122 -20.42 4.18 36.89
C GLY A 122 -19.30 5.21 36.71
N HIS A 123 -18.53 5.51 37.76
CA HIS A 123 -17.39 6.43 37.69
C HIS A 123 -16.31 5.89 36.73
N TYR A 124 -15.91 4.62 36.88
CA TYR A 124 -14.88 4.02 36.01
C TYR A 124 -15.37 3.84 34.57
N VAL A 125 -16.65 3.52 34.37
CA VAL A 125 -17.24 3.46 33.01
C VAL A 125 -17.19 4.84 32.35
N LEU A 126 -17.56 5.90 33.08
CA LEU A 126 -17.49 7.27 32.56
C LEU A 126 -16.05 7.70 32.25
N TRP A 127 -15.09 7.41 33.12
CA TRP A 127 -13.68 7.71 32.88
C TRP A 127 -13.11 6.93 31.68
N ALA A 128 -13.48 5.67 31.52
CA ALA A 128 -13.11 4.89 30.34
C ALA A 128 -13.69 5.51 29.06
N MET A 129 -14.96 5.94 29.07
CA MET A 129 -15.58 6.64 27.93
C MET A 129 -14.86 7.95 27.62
N LEU A 130 -14.59 8.79 28.62
CA LEU A 130 -13.88 10.06 28.45
C LEU A 130 -12.43 9.87 27.98
N ALA A 131 -11.73 8.83 28.44
CA ALA A 131 -10.37 8.52 28.00
C ALA A 131 -10.32 7.90 26.60
N ALA A 132 -11.39 7.24 26.15
CA ALA A 132 -11.50 6.74 24.79
C ALA A 132 -11.61 7.87 23.75
N LEU A 133 -12.30 8.98 24.07
CA LEU A 133 -12.52 10.09 23.13
C LEU A 133 -11.23 10.70 22.56
N PRO A 134 -10.21 11.10 23.36
CA PRO A 134 -8.96 11.62 22.82
C PRO A 134 -8.12 10.57 22.07
N LEU A 135 -8.32 9.26 22.32
CA LEU A 135 -7.72 8.18 21.52
C LEU A 135 -8.37 8.10 20.13
N ILE A 136 -9.70 8.08 20.08
CA ILE A 136 -10.48 8.04 18.83
C ILE A 136 -10.22 9.31 18.00
N ALA A 137 -10.24 10.49 18.63
CA ALA A 137 -9.90 11.73 17.93
C ALA A 137 -8.45 11.72 17.40
N GLY A 138 -7.54 10.99 18.05
CA GLY A 138 -6.17 10.77 17.56
C GLY A 138 -6.08 9.96 16.27
N THR A 139 -7.03 9.06 15.99
CA THR A 139 -7.00 8.24 14.77
C THR A 139 -7.34 9.05 13.51
N LEU A 140 -7.92 10.24 13.65
CA LEU A 140 -8.15 11.17 12.55
C LEU A 140 -6.85 11.77 12.01
N MET A 141 -5.74 11.67 12.74
CA MET A 141 -4.40 12.08 12.28
C MET A 141 -3.60 10.92 11.66
N SER A 142 -4.22 9.75 11.47
CA SER A 142 -3.55 8.57 10.90
C SER A 142 -3.42 8.67 9.37
N HIS A 143 -2.43 7.97 8.81
CA HIS A 143 -2.25 7.86 7.36
C HIS A 143 -3.53 7.41 6.63
N SER A 144 -4.32 6.51 7.24
CA SER A 144 -5.61 6.09 6.65
C SER A 144 -6.66 7.19 6.54
N SER A 145 -6.60 8.22 7.38
CA SER A 145 -7.53 9.36 7.29
C SER A 145 -7.09 10.39 6.24
N ALA A 146 -5.82 10.36 5.83
CA ALA A 146 -5.29 11.25 4.80
C ALA A 146 -5.70 10.76 3.39
N ASP A 147 -5.79 9.44 3.20
CA ASP A 147 -6.21 8.86 1.92
C ASP A 147 -7.72 8.99 1.69
N GLU A 148 -8.54 8.65 2.70
CA GLU A 148 -9.99 8.70 2.61
C GLU A 148 -10.62 8.97 3.99
N MET A 149 -11.47 9.99 4.09
CA MET A 149 -12.25 10.30 5.30
C MET A 149 -13.50 9.41 5.42
N SER A 150 -13.35 8.10 5.23
CA SER A 150 -14.45 7.13 5.35
C SER A 150 -14.48 6.45 6.71
N PHE A 151 -15.68 6.13 7.20
CA PHE A 151 -15.83 5.35 8.43
C PHE A 151 -15.11 3.99 8.32
N ALA A 152 -15.18 3.37 7.15
CA ALA A 152 -14.49 2.12 6.85
C ALA A 152 -12.98 2.24 6.98
N ALA A 153 -12.38 3.38 6.62
CA ALA A 153 -10.94 3.64 6.75
C ALA A 153 -10.50 3.81 8.22
N ILE A 154 -11.26 4.58 9.01
CA ILE A 154 -10.85 5.02 10.36
C ILE A 154 -11.21 3.98 11.44
N ALA A 155 -12.35 3.29 11.32
CA ALA A 155 -12.87 2.42 12.37
C ALA A 155 -11.90 1.30 12.80
N PRO A 156 -11.19 0.58 11.89
CA PRO A 156 -10.24 -0.45 12.29
C PRO A 156 -9.11 0.08 13.18
N TYR A 157 -8.62 1.30 12.93
CA TYR A 157 -7.58 1.93 13.75
C TYR A 157 -8.11 2.33 15.13
N ALA A 158 -9.30 2.92 15.19
CA ALA A 158 -9.96 3.27 16.45
C ALA A 158 -10.21 2.02 17.30
N ILE A 159 -10.68 0.93 16.69
CA ILE A 159 -10.88 -0.34 17.40
C ILE A 159 -9.52 -0.90 17.84
N HIS A 160 -8.50 -0.89 16.99
CA HIS A 160 -7.17 -1.40 17.30
C HIS A 160 -6.54 -0.67 18.50
N ILE A 161 -6.58 0.67 18.52
CA ILE A 161 -5.98 1.47 19.61
C ILE A 161 -6.74 1.30 20.94
N LEU A 162 -8.07 1.16 20.89
CA LEU A 162 -8.87 0.89 22.08
C LEU A 162 -8.60 -0.53 22.61
N LEU A 163 -8.55 -1.55 21.76
CA LEU A 163 -8.19 -2.92 22.18
C LEU A 163 -6.78 -2.97 22.78
N ALA A 164 -5.82 -2.27 22.16
CA ALA A 164 -4.47 -2.12 22.69
C ALA A 164 -4.50 -1.46 24.08
N GLY A 165 -5.33 -0.43 24.26
CA GLY A 165 -5.54 0.25 25.54
C GLY A 165 -6.14 -0.65 26.62
N ILE A 166 -7.15 -1.47 26.28
CA ILE A 166 -7.76 -2.43 27.23
C ILE A 166 -6.71 -3.42 27.72
N TRP A 167 -5.88 -3.95 26.83
CA TRP A 167 -4.83 -4.91 27.17
C TRP A 167 -3.68 -4.24 27.95
N PHE A 168 -3.01 -3.26 27.33
CA PHE A 168 -1.83 -2.60 27.89
C PHE A 168 -2.16 -1.86 29.18
N GLY A 169 -3.27 -1.12 29.20
CA GLY A 169 -3.61 -0.25 30.33
C GLY A 169 -4.09 -0.99 31.58
N ALA A 170 -4.37 -2.29 31.48
CA ALA A 170 -4.70 -3.12 32.62
C ALA A 170 -3.47 -3.82 33.25
N LEU A 171 -2.31 -3.81 32.58
CA LEU A 171 -1.04 -4.33 33.14
C LEU A 171 -0.58 -3.60 34.42
N PRO A 172 -0.68 -2.27 34.56
CA PRO A 172 -0.34 -1.58 35.81
C PRO A 172 -1.17 -2.04 37.00
N ALA A 173 -2.48 -2.26 36.80
CA ALA A 173 -3.35 -2.80 37.83
C ALA A 173 -2.94 -4.23 38.20
N PHE A 174 -2.68 -5.08 37.21
CA PHE A 174 -2.18 -6.44 37.40
C PHE A 174 -0.86 -6.48 38.20
N LEU A 175 0.08 -5.61 37.83
CA LEU A 175 1.36 -5.48 38.52
C LEU A 175 1.19 -5.00 39.96
N LEU A 176 0.37 -3.97 40.21
CA LEU A 176 0.14 -3.45 41.57
C LEU A 176 -0.54 -4.49 42.48
N ILE A 177 -1.44 -5.31 41.96
CA ILE A 177 -2.03 -6.44 42.69
C ILE A 177 -0.91 -7.42 43.12
N LEU A 178 -0.02 -7.80 42.20
CA LEU A 178 1.11 -8.69 42.50
C LEU A 178 2.14 -8.08 43.47
N LEU A 179 2.39 -6.77 43.39
CA LEU A 179 3.31 -6.07 44.29
C LEU A 179 2.76 -5.96 45.72
N ASN A 180 1.44 -5.92 45.87
CA ASN A 180 0.79 -5.79 47.17
C ASN A 180 0.40 -7.13 47.81
N LEU A 181 0.59 -8.25 47.12
CA LEU A 181 0.51 -9.61 47.68
C LEU A 181 1.67 -9.85 48.67
N ARG A 182 1.49 -9.41 49.92
CA ARG A 182 2.41 -9.68 51.04
C ARG A 182 2.20 -11.10 51.60
N LYS A 183 3.26 -11.65 52.20
CA LYS A 183 3.28 -12.98 52.82
C LYS A 183 2.32 -13.11 54.03
N GLU A 184 1.95 -11.98 54.64
CA GLU A 184 1.11 -11.88 55.85
C GLU A 184 -0.37 -11.58 55.57
N LEU A 185 -0.77 -11.42 54.30
CA LEU A 185 -2.20 -11.26 53.98
C LEU A 185 -2.94 -12.57 54.24
N GLY A 186 -4.05 -12.49 54.97
CA GLY A 186 -4.94 -13.63 55.21
C GLY A 186 -5.39 -14.32 53.91
N ILE A 187 -5.78 -15.59 54.04
CA ILE A 187 -6.14 -16.48 52.91
C ILE A 187 -7.20 -15.85 52.01
N THR A 188 -8.21 -15.20 52.59
CA THR A 188 -9.32 -14.54 51.88
C THR A 188 -8.86 -13.40 50.98
N ALA A 189 -7.91 -12.57 51.42
CA ALA A 189 -7.39 -11.45 50.64
C ALA A 189 -6.53 -11.94 49.47
N THR A 190 -5.81 -13.04 49.65
CA THR A 190 -5.01 -13.69 48.60
C THR A 190 -5.93 -14.31 47.53
N GLN A 191 -6.99 -15.01 47.93
CA GLN A 191 -7.99 -15.58 47.01
C GLN A 191 -8.67 -14.47 46.19
N THR A 192 -9.08 -13.38 46.84
CA THR A 192 -9.69 -12.22 46.18
C THR A 192 -8.76 -11.61 45.11
N ALA A 193 -7.47 -11.49 45.41
CA ALA A 193 -6.48 -11.01 44.45
C ALA A 193 -6.31 -11.95 43.25
N VAL A 194 -6.28 -13.27 43.49
CA VAL A 194 -6.21 -14.29 42.42
C VAL A 194 -7.45 -14.23 41.53
N ASP A 195 -8.65 -14.00 42.09
CA ASP A 195 -9.88 -13.85 41.32
C ASP A 195 -9.84 -12.63 40.37
N TYR A 196 -9.26 -11.51 40.80
CA TYR A 196 -9.05 -10.36 39.92
C TYR A 196 -8.08 -10.68 38.77
N LEU A 197 -6.99 -11.40 39.04
CA LEU A 197 -6.02 -11.80 38.01
C LEU A 197 -6.65 -12.78 37.01
N LYS A 198 -7.54 -13.68 37.46
CA LYS A 198 -8.31 -14.58 36.59
C LYS A 198 -9.25 -13.82 35.66
N LYS A 199 -9.97 -12.81 36.17
CA LYS A 199 -10.84 -11.94 35.34
C LYS A 199 -10.04 -11.20 34.29
N PHE A 200 -8.86 -10.66 34.64
CA PHE A 200 -7.95 -10.06 33.67
C PHE A 200 -7.54 -11.08 32.59
N SER A 201 -7.08 -12.26 32.99
CA SER A 201 -6.64 -13.29 32.04
C SER A 201 -7.76 -13.77 31.12
N ALA A 202 -9.01 -13.82 31.61
CA ALA A 202 -10.18 -14.19 30.81
C ALA A 202 -10.53 -13.11 29.76
N LEU A 203 -10.34 -11.83 30.10
CA LEU A 203 -10.54 -10.71 29.18
C LEU A 203 -9.39 -10.59 28.16
N ALA A 204 -8.15 -10.86 28.57
CA ALA A 204 -6.96 -10.63 27.76
C ALA A 204 -6.93 -11.47 26.47
N LEU A 205 -7.38 -12.73 26.51
CA LEU A 205 -7.37 -13.61 25.33
C LEU A 205 -8.26 -13.09 24.17
N PRO A 206 -9.57 -12.84 24.36
CA PRO A 206 -10.41 -12.33 23.27
C PRO A 206 -9.97 -10.93 22.80
N VAL A 207 -9.53 -10.06 23.72
CA VAL A 207 -8.96 -8.75 23.36
C VAL A 207 -7.73 -8.91 22.48
N MET A 208 -6.83 -9.84 22.80
CA MET A 208 -5.63 -10.11 22.02
C MET A 208 -5.95 -10.69 20.64
N VAL A 209 -6.91 -11.60 20.53
CA VAL A 209 -7.35 -12.16 19.24
C VAL A 209 -7.93 -11.07 18.35
N LEU A 210 -8.79 -10.19 18.88
CA LEU A 210 -9.33 -9.06 18.14
C LEU A 210 -8.24 -8.04 17.78
N LEU A 211 -7.26 -7.84 18.66
CA LEU A 211 -6.13 -6.94 18.42
C LEU A 211 -5.25 -7.46 17.26
N MET A 212 -5.00 -8.77 17.21
CA MET A 212 -4.30 -9.41 16.09
C MET A 212 -5.09 -9.27 14.79
N PHE A 213 -6.39 -9.57 14.81
CA PHE A 213 -7.25 -9.44 13.64
C PHE A 213 -7.28 -8.02 13.09
N THR A 214 -7.54 -7.03 13.94
CA THR A 214 -7.52 -5.60 13.55
C THR A 214 -6.14 -5.15 13.10
N GLY A 215 -5.06 -5.69 13.68
CA GLY A 215 -3.69 -5.42 13.26
C GLY A 215 -3.38 -5.91 11.84
N VAL A 216 -3.90 -7.09 11.47
CA VAL A 216 -3.80 -7.61 10.10
C VAL A 216 -4.54 -6.70 9.13
N VAL A 217 -5.79 -6.33 9.43
CA VAL A 217 -6.60 -5.44 8.58
C VAL A 217 -5.92 -4.07 8.40
N VAL A 218 -5.35 -3.51 9.46
CA VAL A 218 -4.60 -2.25 9.41
C VAL A 218 -3.33 -2.38 8.55
N THR A 219 -2.59 -3.48 8.71
CA THR A 219 -1.35 -3.73 7.96
C THR A 219 -1.62 -3.88 6.48
N ASP A 220 -2.62 -4.67 6.11
CA ASP A 220 -3.01 -4.93 4.73
C ASP A 220 -3.24 -3.62 3.95
N ARG A 221 -3.98 -2.69 4.54
CA ARG A 221 -4.25 -1.37 3.96
C ARG A 221 -3.05 -0.42 3.87
N LEU A 222 -2.03 -0.60 4.72
CA LEU A 222 -0.83 0.24 4.73
C LEU A 222 0.30 -0.32 3.85
N VAL A 223 0.20 -1.58 3.44
CA VAL A 223 1.15 -2.27 2.56
C VAL A 223 0.63 -2.30 1.12
N ASP A 224 -0.68 -2.48 0.91
CA ASP A 224 -1.36 -2.37 -0.38
C ASP A 224 -0.68 -3.17 -1.50
N GLU A 225 -0.67 -4.50 -1.35
CA GLU A 225 0.00 -5.48 -2.23
C GLU A 225 1.55 -5.37 -2.32
N LYS A 226 2.17 -4.28 -1.86
CA LYS A 226 3.62 -4.06 -1.86
C LYS A 226 4.32 -4.76 -0.69
N TYR A 227 4.08 -6.06 -0.52
CA TYR A 227 4.65 -6.85 0.60
C TYR A 227 6.19 -6.87 0.63
N TYR A 228 6.85 -6.63 -0.50
CA TYR A 228 8.30 -6.46 -0.56
C TYR A 228 8.78 -5.31 0.33
N ALA A 229 7.98 -4.24 0.50
CA ALA A 229 8.29 -3.10 1.36
C ALA A 229 8.40 -3.47 2.84
N LEU A 230 7.88 -4.64 3.27
CA LEU A 230 8.00 -5.09 4.66
C LEU A 230 9.45 -5.36 5.08
N VAL A 231 10.33 -5.70 4.14
CA VAL A 231 11.73 -6.06 4.41
C VAL A 231 12.74 -5.08 3.83
N SER A 232 12.27 -4.02 3.18
CA SER A 232 13.11 -3.01 2.51
C SER A 232 12.77 -1.56 2.88
N SER A 233 11.65 -1.31 3.57
CA SER A 233 11.29 0.03 4.06
C SER A 233 11.50 0.19 5.57
N PRO A 234 11.74 1.42 6.08
CA PRO A 234 11.78 1.69 7.51
C PRO A 234 10.49 1.29 8.22
N TYR A 235 9.34 1.53 7.59
CA TYR A 235 8.02 1.14 8.09
C TYR A 235 7.93 -0.39 8.29
N GLY A 236 8.36 -1.14 7.28
CA GLY A 236 8.35 -2.60 7.32
C GLY A 236 9.20 -3.18 8.45
N TRP A 237 10.42 -2.65 8.64
CA TRP A 237 11.30 -3.05 9.73
C TRP A 237 10.72 -2.73 11.12
N LEU A 238 10.14 -1.54 11.29
CA LEU A 238 9.47 -1.16 12.54
C LEU A 238 8.28 -2.08 12.86
N LEU A 239 7.49 -2.46 11.84
CA LEU A 239 6.40 -3.42 11.99
C LEU A 239 6.92 -4.82 12.37
N ASN A 240 7.98 -5.30 11.72
CA ASN A 240 8.60 -6.59 12.04
C ASN A 240 9.15 -6.61 13.47
N ILE A 241 9.79 -5.53 13.92
CA ILE A 241 10.26 -5.38 15.31
C ILE A 241 9.07 -5.41 16.27
N LYS A 242 7.97 -4.69 15.97
CA LYS A 242 6.74 -4.70 16.78
C LYS A 242 6.16 -6.13 16.90
N LEU A 243 6.12 -6.88 15.81
CA LEU A 243 5.63 -8.27 15.79
C LEU A 243 6.55 -9.21 16.57
N ALA A 244 7.87 -9.05 16.45
CA ALA A 244 8.84 -9.83 17.22
C ALA A 244 8.70 -9.59 18.73
N ILE A 245 8.58 -8.33 19.16
CA ILE A 245 8.34 -7.98 20.56
C ILE A 245 7.00 -8.56 21.04
N LEU A 246 5.94 -8.44 20.23
CA LEU A 246 4.63 -9.01 20.55
C LEU A 246 4.72 -10.54 20.72
N ALA A 247 5.45 -11.25 19.87
CA ALA A 247 5.64 -12.69 19.98
C ALA A 247 6.29 -13.08 21.33
N VAL A 248 7.33 -12.35 21.76
CA VAL A 248 7.96 -12.55 23.07
C VAL A 248 6.97 -12.31 24.21
N ILE A 249 6.18 -11.24 24.13
CA ILE A 249 5.13 -10.92 25.11
C ILE A 249 4.08 -12.04 25.18
N LEU A 250 3.63 -12.55 24.05
CA LEU A 250 2.65 -13.64 23.99
C LEU A 250 3.17 -14.93 24.63
N VAL A 251 4.47 -15.24 24.45
CA VAL A 251 5.12 -16.38 25.12
C VAL A 251 5.14 -16.19 26.64
N ILE A 252 5.46 -14.99 27.12
CA ILE A 252 5.43 -14.66 28.56
C ILE A 252 3.99 -14.77 29.10
N ALA A 253 3.01 -14.18 28.41
CA ALA A 253 1.60 -14.22 28.78
C ALA A 253 1.04 -15.65 28.82
N TYR A 254 1.44 -16.50 27.86
CA TYR A 254 1.09 -17.91 27.83
C TYR A 254 1.63 -18.65 29.06
N GLN A 255 2.90 -18.43 29.42
CA GLN A 255 3.49 -19.01 30.63
C GLN A 255 2.84 -18.50 31.91
N ALA A 256 2.55 -17.19 31.97
CA ALA A 256 1.86 -16.58 33.10
C ALA A 256 0.49 -17.21 33.34
N ARG A 257 -0.29 -17.41 32.27
CA ARG A 257 -1.64 -18.01 32.34
C ARG A 257 -1.62 -19.50 32.67
N ASN A 258 -0.76 -20.28 32.02
CA ASN A 258 -0.84 -21.75 32.10
C ASN A 258 0.04 -22.38 33.17
N ARG A 259 1.09 -21.68 33.63
CA ARG A 259 2.03 -22.21 34.61
C ARG A 259 1.98 -21.44 35.93
N TRP A 260 2.10 -20.12 35.89
CA TRP A 260 2.28 -19.34 37.13
C TRP A 260 0.97 -19.01 37.85
N LEU A 261 -0.09 -18.67 37.12
CA LEU A 261 -1.39 -18.36 37.73
C LEU A 261 -2.02 -19.55 38.47
N PRO A 262 -2.00 -20.80 37.94
CA PRO A 262 -2.52 -21.96 38.68
C PRO A 262 -1.70 -22.30 39.93
N LEU A 263 -0.38 -22.01 39.95
CA LEU A 263 0.46 -22.20 41.13
C LEU A 263 0.10 -21.23 42.27
N LEU A 264 -0.40 -20.03 41.94
CA LEU A 264 -0.90 -19.06 42.93
C LEU A 264 -2.22 -19.51 43.56
N GLU A 265 -3.04 -20.25 42.81
CA GLU A 265 -4.33 -20.76 43.26
C GLU A 265 -4.19 -21.94 44.23
N ARG A 266 -3.23 -22.84 43.99
CA ARG A 266 -3.11 -24.08 44.77
C ARG A 266 -2.64 -23.89 46.21
N GLY A 267 -2.04 -22.75 46.58
CA GLY A 267 -1.83 -22.35 47.97
C GLY A 267 -1.15 -23.36 48.92
N GLU A 268 -0.47 -24.40 48.43
CA GLU A 268 0.05 -25.48 49.29
C GLU A 268 1.40 -25.11 49.92
N ASN A 269 1.60 -25.59 51.15
CA ASN A 269 2.69 -25.35 52.09
C ASN A 269 4.08 -25.88 51.64
N GLY A 270 4.48 -25.60 50.39
CA GLY A 270 5.81 -25.77 49.81
C GLY A 270 6.29 -24.45 49.19
N PRO A 271 7.25 -24.40 48.23
CA PRO A 271 7.94 -23.19 47.76
C PRO A 271 7.07 -22.20 46.93
N GLY A 272 5.89 -21.83 47.43
CA GLY A 272 4.99 -20.82 46.85
C GLY A 272 5.54 -19.38 46.89
N SER A 273 6.74 -19.15 47.44
CA SER A 273 7.49 -17.91 47.25
C SER A 273 8.12 -17.80 45.86
N GLU A 274 8.53 -18.92 45.26
CA GLU A 274 9.18 -18.93 43.94
C GLU A 274 8.20 -18.58 42.83
N GLY A 275 7.02 -19.22 42.80
CA GLY A 275 5.98 -18.92 41.81
C GLY A 275 5.52 -17.46 41.83
N ARG A 276 5.37 -16.87 43.02
CA ARG A 276 5.07 -15.44 43.21
C ARG A 276 6.19 -14.53 42.73
N ALA A 277 7.43 -14.84 43.10
CA ALA A 277 8.59 -14.05 42.71
C ALA A 277 8.81 -14.07 41.20
N HIS A 278 8.70 -15.25 40.58
CA HIS A 278 8.80 -15.42 39.12
C HIS A 278 7.67 -14.68 38.38
N MET A 279 6.41 -14.84 38.80
CA MET A 279 5.28 -14.11 38.19
C MET A 279 5.51 -12.60 38.26
N ARG A 280 5.92 -12.08 39.42
CA ARG A 280 6.22 -10.65 39.59
C ARG A 280 7.36 -10.16 38.69
N GLN A 281 8.42 -10.95 38.54
CA GLN A 281 9.57 -10.59 37.70
C GLN A 281 9.16 -10.54 36.22
N TRP A 282 8.50 -11.59 35.73
CA TRP A 282 8.15 -11.70 34.31
C TRP A 282 7.06 -10.74 33.89
N VAL A 283 6.08 -10.44 34.75
CA VAL A 283 5.07 -9.40 34.48
C VAL A 283 5.69 -8.00 34.44
N ARG A 284 6.72 -7.72 35.25
CA ARG A 284 7.47 -6.46 35.14
C ARG A 284 8.19 -6.38 33.79
N ILE A 285 8.82 -7.48 33.36
CA ILE A 285 9.46 -7.56 32.04
C ILE A 285 8.42 -7.37 30.93
N GLU A 286 7.26 -8.04 31.03
CA GLU A 286 6.14 -7.88 30.08
C GLU A 286 5.68 -6.42 30.00
N PHE A 287 5.52 -5.73 31.13
CA PHE A 287 5.15 -4.32 31.15
C PHE A 287 6.19 -3.42 30.47
N VAL A 288 7.48 -3.66 30.71
CA VAL A 288 8.57 -2.93 30.04
C VAL A 288 8.59 -3.21 28.53
N LEU A 289 8.46 -4.48 28.13
CA LEU A 289 8.36 -4.85 26.72
C LEU A 289 7.13 -4.21 26.05
N ALA A 290 6.00 -4.13 26.76
CA ALA A 290 4.81 -3.47 26.25
C ALA A 290 4.99 -1.95 26.11
N LEU A 291 5.71 -1.29 27.03
CA LEU A 291 6.10 0.12 26.89
C LEU A 291 6.97 0.35 25.64
N VAL A 292 7.95 -0.53 25.40
CA VAL A 292 8.80 -0.51 24.20
C VAL A 292 7.97 -0.78 22.95
N LEU A 293 7.02 -1.72 23.00
CA LEU A 293 6.09 -2.00 21.91
C LEU A 293 5.24 -0.76 21.56
N VAL A 294 4.73 -0.03 22.55
CA VAL A 294 4.00 1.23 22.35
C VAL A 294 4.90 2.31 21.78
N LEU A 295 6.18 2.37 22.14
CA LEU A 295 7.17 3.27 21.52
C LEU A 295 7.34 2.97 20.03
N PHE A 296 7.60 1.71 19.67
CA PHE A 296 7.70 1.31 18.26
C PHE A 296 6.39 1.54 17.50
N ALA A 297 5.24 1.27 18.12
CA ALA A 297 3.94 1.58 17.52
C ALA A 297 3.75 3.09 17.29
N THR A 298 4.26 3.93 18.19
CA THR A 298 4.24 5.39 18.05
C THR A 298 5.14 5.83 16.90
N ILE A 299 6.36 5.32 16.79
CA ILE A 299 7.27 5.65 15.69
C ILE A 299 6.68 5.18 14.36
N LEU A 300 6.17 3.95 14.31
CA LEU A 300 5.52 3.35 13.13
C LEU A 300 4.33 4.18 12.65
N ALA A 301 3.48 4.65 13.56
CA ALA A 301 2.30 5.46 13.23
C ALA A 301 2.63 6.83 12.61
N ASN A 302 3.90 7.25 12.66
CA ASN A 302 4.38 8.52 12.11
C ASN A 302 5.47 8.32 11.04
N THR A 303 5.67 7.08 10.60
CA THR A 303 6.59 6.75 9.51
C THR A 303 5.76 6.59 8.22
N LEU A 304 6.31 7.05 7.09
CA LEU A 304 5.66 6.88 5.78
C LEU A 304 5.23 5.41 5.56
N PRO A 305 3.94 5.14 5.26
CA PRO A 305 3.46 3.79 5.06
C PRO A 305 4.22 3.03 3.98
N ALA A 306 4.32 1.70 4.13
CA ALA A 306 4.99 0.82 3.18
C ALA A 306 4.49 1.00 1.74
N LYS A 307 3.17 1.20 1.54
CA LYS A 307 2.60 1.40 0.21
C LYS A 307 3.10 2.64 -0.54
N HIS A 308 3.63 3.63 0.18
CA HIS A 308 4.21 4.85 -0.39
C HIS A 308 5.74 4.91 -0.28
N ALA A 309 6.35 3.88 0.31
CA ALA A 309 7.79 3.85 0.48
C ALA A 309 8.48 3.68 -0.89
N MET A 310 9.35 4.63 -1.22
CA MET A 310 10.20 4.52 -2.40
C MET A 310 11.41 3.64 -2.07
N ILE A 311 11.56 2.54 -2.80
CA ILE A 311 12.71 1.66 -2.67
C ILE A 311 13.70 2.01 -3.76
N GLU A 312 14.71 2.77 -3.40
CA GLU A 312 15.80 3.09 -4.32
C GLU A 312 16.71 1.89 -4.54
N ASN A 313 17.03 1.18 -3.45
CA ASN A 313 17.96 0.06 -3.44
C ASN A 313 17.36 -1.13 -2.72
N TRP A 314 17.01 -2.17 -3.47
CA TRP A 314 16.61 -3.46 -2.94
C TRP A 314 17.81 -4.18 -2.31
N PRO A 315 17.72 -4.62 -1.04
CA PRO A 315 18.89 -5.09 -0.29
C PRO A 315 19.23 -6.58 -0.50
N TYR A 316 18.42 -7.35 -1.24
CA TYR A 316 18.59 -8.79 -1.38
C TYR A 316 18.85 -9.20 -2.84
N PRO A 317 19.64 -10.25 -3.10
CA PRO A 317 19.89 -10.72 -4.48
C PRO A 317 18.71 -11.50 -5.08
N PHE A 318 17.59 -11.60 -4.36
CA PHE A 318 16.40 -12.30 -4.81
C PHE A 318 15.13 -11.54 -4.37
N ARG A 319 14.01 -11.85 -5.03
CA ARG A 319 12.65 -11.47 -4.62
C ARG A 319 11.73 -12.66 -4.80
N PHE A 320 10.62 -12.69 -4.07
CA PHE A 320 9.58 -13.69 -4.31
C PHE A 320 8.57 -13.19 -5.34
N SER A 321 8.18 -14.03 -6.30
CA SER A 321 7.23 -13.66 -7.35
C SER A 321 6.46 -14.88 -7.83
N ILE A 322 5.16 -14.94 -7.49
CA ILE A 322 4.28 -15.99 -8.00
C ILE A 322 4.14 -15.83 -9.52
N ASP A 323 3.79 -14.64 -10.01
CA ASP A 323 3.55 -14.39 -11.44
C ASP A 323 4.75 -14.72 -12.35
N ALA A 324 5.98 -14.63 -11.82
CA ALA A 324 7.18 -14.91 -12.61
C ALA A 324 7.56 -16.40 -12.62
N THR A 325 7.05 -17.20 -11.69
CA THR A 325 7.47 -18.59 -11.45
C THR A 325 6.35 -19.61 -11.57
N TRP A 326 5.08 -19.19 -11.51
CA TRP A 326 3.94 -20.10 -11.36
C TRP A 326 3.76 -21.07 -12.53
N ASP A 327 4.13 -20.65 -13.74
CA ASP A 327 4.04 -21.45 -14.96
C ASP A 327 5.30 -22.30 -15.22
N GLU A 328 6.33 -22.18 -14.37
CA GLU A 328 7.53 -23.01 -14.48
C GLU A 328 7.27 -24.43 -13.95
N PRO A 329 7.87 -25.47 -14.57
CA PRO A 329 7.71 -26.85 -14.12
C PRO A 329 8.05 -27.04 -12.63
N ASP A 330 7.29 -27.91 -11.95
CA ASP A 330 7.46 -28.29 -10.54
C ASP A 330 7.25 -27.19 -9.48
N VAL A 331 7.07 -25.92 -9.85
CA VAL A 331 6.90 -24.82 -8.86
C VAL A 331 5.62 -25.01 -8.05
N GLN A 332 4.49 -25.24 -8.72
CA GLN A 332 3.20 -25.42 -8.07
C GLN A 332 3.23 -26.61 -7.09
N ASP A 333 3.77 -27.75 -7.51
CA ASP A 333 3.85 -28.96 -6.70
C ASP A 333 4.68 -28.77 -5.43
N LYS A 334 5.82 -28.07 -5.53
CA LYS A 334 6.67 -27.75 -4.38
C LYS A 334 5.99 -26.78 -3.41
N VAL A 335 5.34 -25.74 -3.93
CA VAL A 335 4.59 -24.77 -3.11
C VAL A 335 3.45 -25.47 -2.37
N TRP A 336 2.62 -26.25 -3.05
CA TRP A 336 1.53 -27.00 -2.43
C TRP A 336 2.03 -28.02 -1.39
N SER A 337 3.10 -28.75 -1.70
CA SER A 337 3.73 -29.67 -0.75
C SER A 337 4.22 -28.96 0.51
N GLY A 338 4.83 -27.77 0.35
CA GLY A 338 5.25 -26.95 1.48
C GLY A 338 4.08 -26.41 2.30
N LEU A 339 2.96 -26.04 1.67
CA LEU A 339 1.73 -25.63 2.37
C LEU A 339 1.10 -26.78 3.16
N VAL A 340 1.10 -28.00 2.62
CA VAL A 340 0.66 -29.20 3.34
C VAL A 340 1.53 -29.44 4.57
N LEU A 341 2.86 -29.33 4.45
CA LEU A 341 3.77 -29.44 5.59
C LEU A 341 3.50 -28.36 6.65
N PHE A 342 3.17 -27.14 6.24
CA PHE A 342 2.80 -26.06 7.16
C PHE A 342 1.51 -26.39 7.93
N ALA A 343 0.48 -26.88 7.24
CA ALA A 343 -0.77 -27.30 7.87
C ALA A 343 -0.54 -28.46 8.86
N LEU A 344 0.33 -29.42 8.51
CA LEU A 344 0.75 -30.49 9.41
C LEU A 344 1.50 -29.93 10.63
N ALA A 345 2.39 -28.95 10.45
CA ALA A 345 3.08 -28.29 11.56
C ALA A 345 2.06 -27.71 12.56
N LEU A 346 1.07 -26.94 12.09
CA LEU A 346 -0.01 -26.40 12.94
C LEU A 346 -0.83 -27.51 13.62
N GLY A 347 -1.15 -28.57 12.89
CA GLY A 347 -1.84 -29.75 13.42
C GLY A 347 -1.06 -30.41 14.57
N THR A 348 0.26 -30.55 14.45
CA THR A 348 1.11 -31.12 15.50
C THR A 348 1.23 -30.22 16.73
N VAL A 349 1.17 -28.89 16.59
CA VAL A 349 1.07 -27.97 17.74
C VAL A 349 -0.22 -28.25 18.53
N TRP A 350 -1.35 -28.31 17.84
CA TRP A 350 -2.65 -28.59 18.46
C TRP A 350 -2.67 -29.97 19.12
N LEU A 351 -2.17 -30.99 18.42
CA LEU A 351 -2.11 -32.36 18.92
C LEU A 351 -1.16 -32.47 20.12
N GLY A 352 0.00 -31.80 20.08
CA GLY A 352 0.96 -31.78 21.18
C GLY A 352 0.39 -31.14 22.45
N ILE A 353 -0.47 -30.13 22.31
CA ILE A 353 -1.21 -29.52 23.42
C ILE A 353 -2.26 -30.51 23.97
N ARG A 354 -3.07 -31.14 23.10
CA ARG A 354 -4.14 -32.07 23.47
C ARG A 354 -3.64 -33.37 24.10
N LEU A 355 -2.56 -33.94 23.58
CA LEU A 355 -1.97 -35.22 24.01
C LEU A 355 -0.84 -35.06 25.03
N HIS A 356 -0.66 -33.85 25.58
CA HIS A 356 0.32 -33.58 26.65
C HIS A 356 1.76 -34.05 26.34
N TRP A 357 2.22 -33.88 25.10
CA TRP A 357 3.60 -34.23 24.70
C TRP A 357 4.67 -33.55 25.58
N SER A 358 5.87 -34.13 25.62
CA SER A 358 7.00 -33.50 26.31
C SER A 358 7.36 -32.15 25.68
N SER A 359 7.91 -31.23 26.46
CA SER A 359 8.23 -29.86 26.00
C SER A 359 9.16 -29.84 24.78
N VAL A 360 10.06 -30.83 24.67
CA VAL A 360 10.97 -30.97 23.53
C VAL A 360 10.21 -31.31 22.26
N VAL A 361 9.34 -32.33 22.31
CA VAL A 361 8.59 -32.80 21.12
C VAL A 361 7.59 -31.73 20.65
N LYS A 362 6.97 -31.01 21.59
CA LYS A 362 6.05 -29.89 21.31
C LYS A 362 6.68 -28.75 20.50
N ILE A 363 8.00 -28.61 20.54
CA ILE A 363 8.73 -27.55 19.84
C ILE A 363 9.43 -28.13 18.61
N LEU A 364 10.11 -29.25 18.77
CA LEU A 364 10.94 -29.84 17.71
C LEU A 364 10.12 -30.30 16.51
N VAL A 365 9.03 -31.04 16.71
CA VAL A 365 8.22 -31.60 15.60
C VAL A 365 7.59 -30.48 14.74
N PRO A 366 6.80 -29.55 15.30
CA PRO A 366 6.26 -28.46 14.49
C PRO A 366 7.35 -27.54 13.95
N GLY A 367 8.46 -27.36 14.68
CA GLY A 367 9.61 -26.57 14.22
C GLY A 367 10.26 -27.16 12.97
N VAL A 368 10.56 -28.46 12.97
CA VAL A 368 11.13 -29.16 11.81
C VAL A 368 10.15 -29.14 10.64
N LEU A 369 8.86 -29.45 10.86
CA LEU A 369 7.85 -29.40 9.79
C LEU A 369 7.70 -27.99 9.21
N GLY A 370 7.70 -26.96 10.05
CA GLY A 370 7.63 -25.55 9.63
C GLY A 370 8.86 -25.12 8.82
N ILE A 371 10.07 -25.47 9.27
CA ILE A 371 11.31 -25.18 8.53
C ILE A 371 11.32 -25.91 7.18
N SER A 372 10.96 -27.20 7.17
CA SER A 372 10.87 -27.99 5.93
C SER A 372 9.82 -27.43 4.96
N SER A 373 8.69 -26.95 5.48
CA SER A 373 7.67 -26.26 4.68
C SER A 373 8.27 -25.04 3.96
N LEU A 374 8.97 -24.17 4.69
CA LEU A 374 9.58 -22.97 4.11
C LEU A 374 10.68 -23.30 3.11
N ALA A 375 11.52 -24.29 3.44
CA ALA A 375 12.60 -24.76 2.57
C ALA A 375 12.09 -25.39 1.27
N LEU A 376 10.86 -25.91 1.26
CA LEU A 376 10.25 -26.49 0.06
C LEU A 376 9.46 -25.46 -0.75
N ALA A 377 8.66 -24.60 -0.10
CA ALA A 377 7.75 -23.68 -0.77
C ALA A 377 8.42 -22.38 -1.27
N LEU A 378 9.41 -21.83 -0.55
CA LEU A 378 9.94 -20.50 -0.88
C LEU A 378 10.99 -20.49 -2.00
N PRO A 379 11.98 -21.40 -2.05
CA PRO A 379 13.02 -21.33 -3.09
C PRO A 379 12.49 -21.36 -4.53
N PRO A 380 11.46 -22.16 -4.89
CA PRO A 380 10.88 -22.13 -6.24
C PRO A 380 10.24 -20.79 -6.63
N LEU A 381 9.81 -19.99 -5.65
CA LEU A 381 9.22 -18.67 -5.87
C LEU A 381 10.27 -17.55 -5.94
N ALA A 382 11.53 -17.86 -5.61
CA ALA A 382 12.61 -16.89 -5.59
C ALA A 382 13.15 -16.66 -7.01
N VAL A 383 13.10 -15.41 -7.45
CA VAL A 383 13.71 -14.95 -8.71
C VAL A 383 14.82 -13.97 -8.42
N GLU A 384 15.80 -13.90 -9.31
CA GLU A 384 16.90 -12.95 -9.25
C GLU A 384 16.39 -11.51 -9.13
N ALA A 385 17.00 -10.75 -8.22
CA ALA A 385 16.71 -9.34 -7.99
C ALA A 385 18.01 -8.54 -7.85
N PHE A 386 17.91 -7.25 -8.12
CA PHE A 386 18.99 -6.29 -8.20
C PHE A 386 18.63 -5.06 -7.35
N PRO A 387 19.59 -4.19 -6.99
CA PRO A 387 19.29 -2.96 -6.26
C PRO A 387 18.16 -2.15 -6.90
N GLU A 388 18.14 -2.07 -8.23
CA GLU A 388 17.16 -1.29 -8.97
C GLU A 388 15.80 -2.01 -9.17
N THR A 389 15.61 -3.25 -8.71
CA THR A 389 14.39 -4.06 -8.95
C THR A 389 13.08 -3.30 -8.70
N TYR A 390 13.01 -2.53 -7.62
CA TYR A 390 11.83 -1.75 -7.23
C TYR A 390 12.02 -0.25 -7.44
N LYS A 391 13.07 0.15 -8.17
CA LYS A 391 13.34 1.55 -8.53
C LYS A 391 12.19 2.08 -9.37
N LYS A 392 11.64 3.21 -8.93
CA LYS A 392 10.54 3.89 -9.60
C LYS A 392 11.05 4.63 -10.84
N PRO A 393 10.35 4.56 -11.99
CA PRO A 393 10.72 5.36 -13.16
C PRO A 393 10.69 6.86 -12.85
N THR A 394 11.70 7.59 -13.31
CA THR A 394 11.75 9.06 -13.20
C THR A 394 11.09 9.76 -14.40
N VAL A 395 10.94 9.05 -15.51
CA VAL A 395 10.32 9.57 -16.75
C VAL A 395 8.95 8.92 -16.96
N PRO A 396 7.87 9.71 -17.14
CA PRO A 396 6.54 9.16 -17.39
C PRO A 396 6.46 8.50 -18.77
N ILE A 397 5.63 7.46 -18.89
CA ILE A 397 5.34 6.82 -20.17
C ILE A 397 4.36 7.68 -20.99
N ASP A 398 4.90 8.58 -21.80
CA ASP A 398 4.16 9.41 -22.75
C ASP A 398 4.76 9.36 -24.15
N ALA A 399 4.08 9.97 -25.13
CA ALA A 399 4.48 9.96 -26.52
C ALA A 399 5.87 10.59 -26.75
N ILE A 400 6.27 11.58 -25.93
CA ILE A 400 7.59 12.21 -26.04
C ILE A 400 8.66 11.20 -25.65
N SER A 401 8.49 10.57 -24.47
CA SER A 401 9.40 9.55 -23.95
C SER A 401 9.48 8.32 -24.87
N ILE A 402 8.33 7.86 -25.40
CA ILE A 402 8.28 6.72 -26.32
C ILE A 402 9.03 7.01 -27.61
N VAL A 403 8.89 8.21 -28.18
CA VAL A 403 9.59 8.61 -29.40
C VAL A 403 11.09 8.76 -29.15
N ALA A 404 11.50 9.40 -28.06
CA ALA A 404 12.91 9.47 -27.66
C ALA A 404 13.52 8.06 -27.51
N GLY A 405 12.82 7.17 -26.81
CA GLY A 405 13.22 5.78 -26.65
C GLY A 405 13.30 5.00 -27.96
N ALA A 406 12.40 5.27 -28.92
CA ALA A 406 12.43 4.67 -30.26
C ALA A 406 13.69 5.06 -31.04
N HIS A 407 14.12 6.33 -30.94
CA HIS A 407 15.38 6.81 -31.53
C HIS A 407 16.59 6.11 -30.90
N LEU A 408 16.64 6.07 -29.57
CA LEU A 408 17.72 5.41 -28.83
C LEU A 408 17.80 3.92 -29.16
N PHE A 409 16.66 3.23 -29.25
CA PHE A 409 16.60 1.82 -29.62
C PHE A 409 17.10 1.60 -31.05
N ALA A 410 16.73 2.48 -32.00
CA ALA A 410 17.18 2.41 -33.39
C ALA A 410 18.71 2.53 -33.51
N GLU A 411 19.33 3.39 -32.70
CA GLU A 411 20.77 3.62 -32.69
C GLU A 411 21.56 2.51 -31.99
N ASN A 412 21.03 1.98 -30.89
CA ASN A 412 21.81 1.14 -29.96
C ASN A 412 21.41 -0.34 -29.99
N CYS A 413 20.15 -0.67 -30.25
CA CYS A 413 19.60 -2.01 -29.97
C CYS A 413 19.20 -2.81 -31.21
N VAL A 414 18.89 -2.15 -32.33
CA VAL A 414 18.38 -2.79 -33.56
C VAL A 414 19.36 -3.80 -34.14
N ASN A 415 20.67 -3.59 -33.98
CA ASN A 415 21.71 -4.50 -34.50
C ASN A 415 21.66 -5.90 -33.88
N CYS A 416 21.07 -6.06 -32.69
CA CYS A 416 20.90 -7.37 -32.05
C CYS A 416 19.42 -7.78 -31.99
N HIS A 417 18.52 -6.89 -31.55
CA HIS A 417 17.11 -7.22 -31.33
C HIS A 417 16.21 -7.07 -32.57
N GLY A 418 16.75 -6.49 -33.65
CA GLY A 418 16.00 -6.16 -34.86
C GLY A 418 15.09 -4.94 -34.72
N PRO A 419 14.62 -4.36 -35.83
CA PRO A 419 13.83 -3.13 -35.84
C PRO A 419 12.45 -3.25 -35.17
N GLN A 420 11.98 -4.49 -34.96
CA GLN A 420 10.68 -4.77 -34.33
C GLN A 420 10.84 -5.41 -32.94
N GLY A 421 12.06 -5.51 -32.40
CA GLY A 421 12.32 -6.06 -31.07
C GLY A 421 12.05 -7.56 -30.89
N LYS A 422 11.69 -8.28 -31.97
CA LYS A 422 11.34 -9.71 -31.90
C LYS A 422 12.52 -10.61 -31.53
N GLY A 423 13.76 -10.17 -31.77
CA GLY A 423 14.92 -11.07 -31.69
C GLY A 423 14.82 -12.10 -32.82
N THR A 424 15.39 -11.76 -33.98
CA THR A 424 15.57 -12.72 -35.07
C THR A 424 16.89 -12.39 -35.73
N LYS A 425 17.96 -13.05 -35.26
CA LYS A 425 19.34 -13.06 -35.78
C LYS A 425 19.66 -12.02 -36.86
N PRO A 426 20.34 -10.91 -36.52
CA PRO A 426 20.97 -10.05 -37.52
C PRO A 426 22.36 -10.54 -37.92
N VAL A 427 22.98 -11.45 -37.14
CA VAL A 427 24.36 -11.90 -37.33
C VAL A 427 24.41 -13.38 -37.66
N ALA A 428 25.12 -13.72 -38.73
CA ALA A 428 25.31 -15.07 -39.27
C ALA A 428 26.20 -15.99 -38.40
N ASP A 429 26.28 -15.73 -37.10
CA ASP A 429 27.05 -16.54 -36.16
C ASP A 429 26.11 -17.56 -35.48
N PRO A 430 26.26 -18.86 -35.75
CA PRO A 430 25.45 -19.90 -35.11
C PRO A 430 25.74 -20.07 -33.61
N ASP A 431 26.84 -19.52 -33.08
CA ASP A 431 27.24 -19.64 -31.67
C ASP A 431 26.66 -18.52 -30.78
N LEU A 432 26.06 -17.48 -31.38
CA LEU A 432 25.43 -16.39 -30.63
C LEU A 432 24.06 -16.83 -30.06
N ARG A 433 23.90 -16.74 -28.72
CA ARG A 433 22.61 -16.96 -28.05
C ARG A 433 21.58 -15.96 -28.58
N ASP A 434 20.41 -16.45 -28.99
CA ASP A 434 19.34 -15.60 -29.55
C ASP A 434 18.95 -14.52 -28.54
N PRO A 435 18.97 -13.22 -28.93
CA PRO A 435 18.54 -12.15 -28.05
C PRO A 435 17.09 -12.37 -27.60
N THR A 436 16.80 -12.04 -26.35
CA THR A 436 15.45 -12.13 -25.79
C THR A 436 14.44 -11.45 -26.70
N ASP A 437 13.31 -12.11 -26.94
CA ASP A 437 12.14 -11.51 -27.58
C ASP A 437 11.61 -10.39 -26.68
N LEU A 438 11.81 -9.14 -27.13
CA LEU A 438 11.33 -7.93 -26.44
C LEU A 438 9.93 -7.52 -26.91
N LEU A 439 9.37 -8.25 -27.87
CA LEU A 439 8.08 -7.96 -28.50
C LEU A 439 6.93 -8.67 -27.76
N THR A 440 7.13 -9.92 -27.34
CA THR A 440 6.09 -10.70 -26.64
C THR A 440 6.08 -10.48 -25.12
N GLN A 441 4.87 -10.42 -24.56
CA GLN A 441 4.62 -10.09 -23.15
C GLN A 441 5.27 -11.08 -22.15
N GLN A 442 5.57 -12.32 -22.58
CA GLN A 442 6.14 -13.35 -21.70
C GLN A 442 7.44 -12.91 -21.01
N HIS A 443 8.19 -11.95 -21.57
CA HIS A 443 9.39 -11.41 -20.94
C HIS A 443 9.18 -10.08 -20.20
N THR A 444 8.24 -9.23 -20.64
CA THR A 444 7.95 -7.94 -19.97
C THR A 444 7.15 -8.09 -18.69
N ALA A 445 6.38 -9.19 -18.54
CA ALA A 445 5.66 -9.50 -17.29
C ALA A 445 6.53 -10.23 -16.25
N LYS A 446 7.56 -10.98 -16.66
CA LYS A 446 8.45 -11.73 -15.74
C LYS A 446 9.44 -10.81 -14.99
N TYR A 447 9.82 -9.70 -15.58
CA TYR A 447 10.75 -8.73 -14.99
C TYR A 447 10.04 -7.46 -14.55
N THR A 448 10.41 -6.93 -13.39
CA THR A 448 10.01 -5.57 -13.01
C THR A 448 10.68 -4.55 -13.93
N VAL A 449 10.10 -3.35 -14.07
CA VAL A 449 10.72 -2.25 -14.83
C VAL A 449 12.13 -1.93 -14.33
N GLY A 450 12.34 -2.05 -13.02
CA GLY A 450 13.63 -1.90 -12.37
C GLY A 450 14.65 -2.99 -12.72
N ASN A 451 14.21 -4.24 -12.92
CA ASN A 451 15.08 -5.30 -13.42
C ASN A 451 15.52 -5.04 -14.87
N VAL A 452 14.62 -4.50 -15.71
CA VAL A 452 14.98 -4.10 -17.08
C VAL A 452 15.97 -2.94 -17.03
N PHE A 453 15.75 -1.95 -16.15
CA PHE A 453 16.69 -0.85 -15.93
C PHE A 453 18.08 -1.34 -15.52
N HIS A 454 18.18 -2.30 -14.59
CA HIS A 454 19.45 -2.90 -14.19
C HIS A 454 20.18 -3.55 -15.37
N ARG A 455 19.48 -4.43 -16.12
CA ARG A 455 20.08 -5.13 -17.27
C ARG A 455 20.48 -4.16 -18.38
N LEU A 456 19.72 -3.09 -18.62
CA LEU A 456 20.11 -2.04 -19.57
C LEU A 456 21.34 -1.27 -19.09
N SER A 457 21.44 -1.04 -17.79
CA SER A 457 22.54 -0.26 -17.19
C SER A 457 23.86 -1.02 -17.23
N TYR A 458 23.86 -2.28 -16.82
CA TYR A 458 25.08 -3.06 -16.57
C TYR A 458 25.30 -4.21 -17.56
N GLY A 459 24.36 -4.45 -18.48
CA GLY A 459 24.38 -5.57 -19.40
C GLY A 459 23.88 -6.86 -18.75
N ILE A 460 24.02 -7.97 -19.48
CA ILE A 460 23.72 -9.30 -18.94
C ILE A 460 25.02 -10.13 -18.93
N PRO A 461 25.49 -10.56 -17.75
CA PRO A 461 26.68 -11.41 -17.65
C PRO A 461 26.58 -12.64 -18.55
N GLU A 462 27.72 -13.07 -19.10
CA GLU A 462 27.81 -14.24 -19.99
C GLU A 462 27.00 -14.12 -21.30
N THR A 463 26.69 -12.89 -21.71
CA THR A 463 26.07 -12.60 -23.01
C THR A 463 26.74 -11.40 -23.68
N GLU A 464 26.44 -11.20 -24.96
CA GLU A 464 26.90 -10.06 -25.76
C GLU A 464 26.12 -8.75 -25.47
N MET A 465 25.16 -8.74 -24.53
CA MET A 465 24.40 -7.54 -24.19
C MET A 465 25.26 -6.58 -23.33
N PRO A 466 25.68 -5.42 -23.87
CA PRO A 466 26.52 -4.48 -23.13
C PRO A 466 25.70 -3.67 -22.12
N GLY A 467 26.39 -3.08 -21.14
CA GLY A 467 25.83 -2.04 -20.28
C GLY A 467 25.84 -0.66 -20.96
N TYR A 468 24.82 0.15 -20.66
CA TYR A 468 24.66 1.49 -21.22
C TYR A 468 24.77 2.63 -20.18
N ALA A 469 25.05 2.33 -18.91
CA ALA A 469 25.15 3.35 -17.86
C ALA A 469 26.19 4.45 -18.16
N ASP A 470 27.26 4.12 -18.89
CA ASP A 470 28.32 5.08 -19.27
C ASP A 470 28.03 5.82 -20.59
N LYS A 471 26.99 5.42 -21.33
CA LYS A 471 26.66 5.95 -22.67
C LYS A 471 25.35 6.71 -22.70
N LEU A 472 24.39 6.31 -21.88
CA LEU A 472 23.05 6.89 -21.79
C LEU A 472 22.80 7.39 -20.37
N SER A 473 22.23 8.59 -20.28
CA SER A 473 21.73 9.14 -19.04
C SER A 473 20.65 8.23 -18.41
N GLU A 474 20.30 8.48 -17.16
CA GLU A 474 19.21 7.75 -16.52
C GLU A 474 17.86 8.00 -17.22
N GLU A 475 17.60 9.24 -17.64
CA GLU A 475 16.36 9.60 -18.34
C GLU A 475 16.26 8.88 -19.70
N GLU A 476 17.33 8.88 -20.50
CA GLU A 476 17.38 8.16 -21.78
C GLU A 476 17.19 6.64 -21.61
N ARG A 477 17.69 6.06 -20.51
CA ARG A 477 17.44 4.65 -20.19
C ARG A 477 15.97 4.39 -19.84
N TRP A 478 15.30 5.31 -19.15
CA TRP A 478 13.87 5.22 -18.91
C TRP A 478 13.04 5.43 -20.18
N ASP A 479 13.45 6.33 -21.07
CA ASP A 479 12.84 6.51 -22.39
C ASP A 479 12.88 5.21 -23.20
N LEU A 480 14.04 4.55 -23.22
CA LEU A 480 14.19 3.26 -23.89
C LEU A 480 13.26 2.20 -23.30
N ILE A 481 13.13 2.13 -21.97
CA ILE A 481 12.20 1.20 -21.30
C ILE A 481 10.75 1.52 -21.62
N ASN A 482 10.35 2.79 -21.63
CA ASN A 482 9.02 3.24 -22.01
C ASN A 482 8.69 2.87 -23.46
N PHE A 483 9.67 3.00 -24.36
CA PHE A 483 9.56 2.50 -25.73
C PHE A 483 9.38 0.98 -25.80
N LEU A 484 10.13 0.19 -25.03
CA LEU A 484 9.96 -1.27 -24.99
C LEU A 484 8.53 -1.66 -24.55
N HIS A 485 7.98 -0.97 -23.54
CA HIS A 485 6.60 -1.15 -23.13
C HIS A 485 5.60 -0.80 -24.23
N ALA A 486 5.79 0.33 -24.92
CA ALA A 486 4.94 0.74 -26.03
C ALA A 486 5.01 -0.24 -27.21
N MET A 487 6.20 -0.75 -27.52
CA MET A 487 6.41 -1.74 -28.59
C MET A 487 5.69 -3.06 -28.30
N SER A 488 5.78 -3.56 -27.06
CA SER A 488 5.11 -4.79 -26.61
C SER A 488 3.58 -4.60 -26.54
N ARG A 489 3.10 -3.51 -25.93
CA ARG A 489 1.66 -3.17 -25.90
C ARG A 489 1.09 -2.98 -27.31
N GLY A 490 1.84 -2.34 -28.20
CA GLY A 490 1.48 -2.17 -29.60
C GLY A 490 1.46 -3.48 -30.37
N PHE A 491 2.25 -4.48 -29.96
CA PHE A 491 2.12 -5.83 -30.48
C PHE A 491 0.80 -6.44 -30.03
N ASP A 492 0.45 -6.39 -28.74
CA ASP A 492 -0.81 -6.95 -28.23
C ASP A 492 -2.05 -6.23 -28.75
N ALA A 493 -1.92 -4.94 -29.09
CA ALA A 493 -2.94 -4.19 -29.80
C ALA A 493 -3.37 -4.86 -31.13
N ARG A 494 -2.56 -5.74 -31.73
CA ARG A 494 -2.97 -6.53 -32.93
C ARG A 494 -4.21 -7.39 -32.71
N LEU A 495 -4.54 -7.69 -31.45
CA LEU A 495 -5.72 -8.44 -31.07
C LEU A 495 -6.99 -7.59 -31.08
N LEU A 496 -6.84 -6.26 -30.99
CA LEU A 496 -7.93 -5.30 -31.20
C LEU A 496 -8.41 -5.37 -32.64
N GLY A 497 -9.70 -5.11 -32.83
CA GLY A 497 -10.31 -4.81 -34.12
C GLY A 497 -11.29 -3.65 -33.97
N SER A 498 -12.19 -3.49 -34.93
CA SER A 498 -13.19 -2.41 -34.95
C SER A 498 -14.40 -2.67 -34.05
N MET A 499 -14.37 -3.73 -33.23
CA MET A 499 -15.44 -4.11 -32.30
C MET A 499 -14.90 -4.08 -30.87
N ILE A 500 -15.57 -3.31 -29.99
CA ILE A 500 -15.29 -3.32 -28.56
C ILE A 500 -15.72 -4.65 -27.97
N VAL A 501 -14.83 -5.27 -27.20
CA VAL A 501 -15.21 -6.40 -26.35
C VAL A 501 -15.57 -5.87 -24.96
N PRO A 502 -16.77 -6.19 -24.44
CA PRO A 502 -17.24 -5.62 -23.17
C PRO A 502 -16.40 -6.06 -21.99
N GLU A 503 -16.20 -5.14 -21.03
CA GLU A 503 -15.54 -5.40 -19.74
C GLU A 503 -14.14 -6.02 -19.84
N MET A 504 -13.46 -5.85 -20.98
CA MET A 504 -12.11 -6.37 -21.22
C MET A 504 -11.11 -5.26 -21.59
N PRO A 505 -10.71 -4.40 -20.62
CA PRO A 505 -9.59 -3.50 -20.80
C PRO A 505 -8.28 -4.29 -20.83
N SER A 506 -7.52 -4.20 -21.92
CA SER A 506 -6.28 -4.98 -22.08
C SER A 506 -5.07 -4.15 -22.51
N VAL A 507 -5.27 -3.07 -23.27
CA VAL A 507 -4.17 -2.29 -23.84
C VAL A 507 -4.26 -0.85 -23.36
N ALA A 508 -3.24 -0.39 -22.62
CA ALA A 508 -3.12 1.01 -22.21
C ALA A 508 -2.91 1.92 -23.44
N SER A 509 -3.62 3.05 -23.49
CA SER A 509 -3.42 4.06 -24.54
C SER A 509 -2.19 4.93 -24.23
N PRO A 510 -1.24 5.09 -25.16
CA PRO A 510 -0.14 6.03 -24.97
C PRO A 510 -0.64 7.45 -24.72
N VAL A 511 -0.14 8.09 -23.68
CA VAL A 511 -0.54 9.44 -23.31
C VAL A 511 0.24 10.46 -24.12
N PHE A 512 -0.40 11.55 -24.50
CA PHE A 512 0.22 12.63 -25.26
C PHE A 512 -0.36 13.99 -24.89
N ASN A 513 0.40 15.04 -25.15
CA ASN A 513 -0.05 16.42 -25.15
C ASN A 513 -0.38 16.85 -26.58
N TYR A 514 -1.35 17.75 -26.75
CA TYR A 514 -1.72 18.29 -28.05
C TYR A 514 -2.17 19.75 -27.94
N ALA A 515 -2.06 20.46 -29.06
CA ALA A 515 -2.81 21.70 -29.33
C ALA A 515 -3.49 21.57 -30.69
N ALA A 516 -4.69 22.14 -30.82
CA ALA A 516 -5.55 21.96 -31.99
C ALA A 516 -6.00 23.29 -32.62
N SER A 517 -6.50 23.19 -33.84
CA SER A 517 -6.88 24.30 -34.72
C SER A 517 -8.02 25.18 -34.19
N ASP A 518 -8.82 24.68 -33.25
CA ASP A 518 -9.90 25.41 -32.59
C ASP A 518 -9.45 26.15 -31.32
N GLY A 519 -8.15 26.10 -31.00
CA GLY A 519 -7.56 26.69 -29.80
C GLY A 519 -7.61 25.77 -28.58
N SER A 520 -8.20 24.58 -28.68
CA SER A 520 -8.14 23.59 -27.61
C SER A 520 -6.73 23.00 -27.47
N SER A 521 -6.32 22.75 -26.24
CA SER A 521 -5.05 22.07 -25.93
C SER A 521 -5.21 21.31 -24.61
N GLY A 522 -4.37 20.29 -24.41
CA GLY A 522 -4.41 19.49 -23.20
C GLY A 522 -3.64 18.18 -23.33
N ASN A 523 -3.89 17.30 -22.38
CA ASN A 523 -3.33 15.96 -22.34
C ASN A 523 -4.44 14.92 -22.54
N LEU A 524 -4.13 13.77 -23.15
CA LEU A 524 -5.12 12.68 -23.30
C LEU A 524 -5.75 12.27 -21.95
N LYS A 525 -5.02 12.40 -20.83
CA LYS A 525 -5.49 12.12 -19.48
C LYS A 525 -6.62 13.04 -19.02
N ASP A 526 -6.75 14.24 -19.58
CA ASP A 526 -7.76 15.22 -19.17
C ASP A 526 -9.19 14.75 -19.51
N PHE A 527 -9.32 13.81 -20.46
CA PHE A 527 -10.59 13.18 -20.81
C PHE A 527 -11.03 12.07 -19.84
N ARG A 528 -10.16 11.64 -18.92
CA ARG A 528 -10.47 10.53 -18.00
C ARG A 528 -11.66 10.85 -17.12
N LEU A 529 -12.47 9.82 -16.87
CA LEU A 529 -13.73 9.86 -16.14
C LEU A 529 -14.79 10.78 -16.77
N GLN A 530 -14.47 11.45 -17.88
CA GLN A 530 -15.36 12.42 -18.54
C GLN A 530 -15.83 11.92 -19.91
N LYS A 531 -14.89 11.56 -20.80
CA LYS A 531 -15.19 11.24 -22.19
C LYS A 531 -14.29 10.11 -22.72
N ASN A 532 -14.83 9.35 -23.67
CA ASN A 532 -14.03 8.52 -24.56
C ASN A 532 -13.37 9.42 -25.64
N VAL A 533 -12.30 8.95 -26.27
CA VAL A 533 -11.60 9.68 -27.33
C VAL A 533 -11.49 8.79 -28.57
N LEU A 534 -12.13 9.21 -29.66
CA LEU A 534 -11.93 8.67 -30.99
C LEU A 534 -10.81 9.46 -31.67
N MET A 535 -9.60 8.91 -31.64
CA MET A 535 -8.45 9.51 -32.31
C MET A 535 -8.37 9.04 -33.76
N VAL A 536 -8.26 9.98 -34.69
CA VAL A 536 -8.25 9.72 -36.14
C VAL A 536 -6.89 10.14 -36.70
N LEU A 537 -6.01 9.17 -36.98
CA LEU A 537 -4.76 9.39 -37.70
C LEU A 537 -5.05 9.43 -39.20
N PHE A 538 -4.75 10.55 -39.88
CA PHE A 538 -5.19 10.75 -41.27
C PHE A 538 -4.14 11.35 -42.20
N ALA A 539 -4.25 11.01 -43.49
CA ALA A 539 -3.60 11.72 -44.61
C ALA A 539 -4.63 12.54 -45.41
N TRP A 540 -4.26 13.75 -45.80
CA TRP A 540 -5.08 14.62 -46.65
C TRP A 540 -4.55 14.62 -48.09
N PRO A 541 -5.41 14.48 -49.13
CA PRO A 541 -6.88 14.50 -49.12
C PRO A 541 -7.57 13.12 -48.98
N GLN A 542 -6.83 12.05 -48.72
CA GLN A 542 -7.34 10.67 -48.72
C GLN A 542 -8.45 10.44 -47.68
N ALA A 543 -8.42 11.16 -46.56
CA ALA A 543 -9.42 11.04 -45.50
C ALA A 543 -10.69 11.88 -45.71
N LYS A 544 -10.80 12.63 -46.83
CA LYS A 544 -11.89 13.59 -47.08
C LYS A 544 -13.29 12.97 -46.94
N ASP A 545 -13.53 11.80 -47.55
CA ASP A 545 -14.84 11.14 -47.49
C ASP A 545 -15.18 10.69 -46.06
N ARG A 546 -14.18 10.21 -45.31
CA ARG A 546 -14.35 9.83 -43.91
C ARG A 546 -14.64 11.05 -43.03
N PHE A 547 -13.99 12.17 -43.29
CA PHE A 547 -14.24 13.42 -42.56
C PHE A 547 -15.67 13.91 -42.75
N PHE A 548 -16.23 13.82 -43.96
CA PHE A 548 -17.66 14.12 -44.17
C PHE A 548 -18.59 13.20 -43.37
N GLN A 549 -18.30 11.90 -43.29
CA GLN A 549 -19.09 10.96 -42.48
C GLN A 549 -19.03 11.27 -40.98
N LEU A 550 -17.84 11.56 -40.47
CA LEU A 550 -17.63 11.94 -39.07
C LEU A 550 -18.29 13.28 -38.75
N ALA A 551 -18.14 14.28 -39.61
CA ALA A 551 -18.77 15.59 -39.46
C ALA A 551 -20.30 15.48 -39.41
N ALA A 552 -20.91 14.70 -40.30
CA ALA A 552 -22.36 14.47 -40.32
C ALA A 552 -22.90 13.77 -39.05
N SER A 553 -22.02 13.12 -38.28
CA SER A 553 -22.39 12.32 -37.11
C SER A 553 -21.80 12.86 -35.81
N TYR A 554 -21.12 14.01 -35.86
CA TYR A 554 -20.28 14.51 -34.78
C TYR A 554 -21.08 14.80 -33.51
N ASP A 555 -22.21 15.49 -33.63
CA ASP A 555 -23.08 15.76 -32.48
C ASP A 555 -23.56 14.46 -31.81
N ARG A 556 -23.92 13.43 -32.60
CA ARG A 556 -24.33 12.12 -32.07
C ARG A 556 -23.19 11.41 -31.34
N ILE A 557 -21.96 11.53 -31.82
CA ILE A 557 -20.77 10.95 -31.16
C ILE A 557 -20.49 11.69 -29.86
N ARG A 558 -20.57 13.03 -29.85
CA ARG A 558 -20.37 13.87 -28.67
C ARG A 558 -21.42 13.62 -27.59
N ASP A 559 -22.69 13.45 -27.97
CA ASP A 559 -23.79 13.12 -27.07
C ASP A 559 -23.60 11.75 -26.39
N LEU A 560 -22.78 10.88 -26.98
CA LEU A 560 -22.33 9.62 -26.39
C LEU A 560 -21.00 9.80 -25.63
N ASN A 561 -20.78 10.95 -24.99
CA ASN A 561 -19.59 11.28 -24.20
C ASN A 561 -18.27 10.92 -24.91
N THR A 562 -18.16 11.19 -26.20
CA THR A 562 -16.98 10.83 -27.00
C THR A 562 -16.49 12.03 -27.78
N GLU A 563 -15.21 12.36 -27.64
CA GLU A 563 -14.54 13.44 -28.38
C GLU A 563 -13.80 12.88 -29.59
N ILE A 564 -13.75 13.64 -30.70
CA ILE A 564 -12.95 13.27 -31.88
C ILE A 564 -11.69 14.13 -31.89
N LEU A 565 -10.52 13.49 -31.93
CA LEU A 565 -9.24 14.18 -32.13
C LEU A 565 -8.62 13.74 -33.45
N ALA A 566 -8.58 14.63 -34.44
CA ALA A 566 -7.99 14.33 -35.73
C ALA A 566 -6.51 14.73 -35.75
N VAL A 567 -5.63 13.76 -35.97
CA VAL A 567 -4.18 13.93 -35.95
C VAL A 567 -3.61 13.65 -37.33
N PRO A 568 -2.94 14.62 -37.96
CA PRO A 568 -2.38 14.39 -39.28
C PRO A 568 -1.15 13.48 -39.22
N ILE A 569 -0.95 12.64 -40.24
CA ILE A 569 0.27 11.80 -40.35
C ILE A 569 1.41 12.48 -41.12
N HIS A 570 1.13 13.63 -41.73
CA HIS A 570 2.06 14.47 -42.47
C HIS A 570 1.84 15.93 -42.07
N SER A 571 2.83 16.79 -42.27
CA SER A 571 2.67 18.22 -42.02
C SER A 571 1.52 18.79 -42.88
N VAL A 572 0.57 19.46 -42.24
CA VAL A 572 -0.57 20.11 -42.91
C VAL A 572 -0.22 21.57 -43.18
N THR A 573 -0.27 21.99 -44.45
CA THR A 573 -0.07 23.40 -44.83
C THR A 573 -1.26 24.27 -44.38
N GLY A 574 -1.06 25.59 -44.25
CA GLY A 574 -2.13 26.51 -43.86
C GLY A 574 -3.37 26.44 -44.79
N GLU A 575 -3.17 26.25 -46.09
CA GLU A 575 -4.26 26.07 -47.06
C GLU A 575 -5.03 24.76 -46.82
N GLN A 576 -4.31 23.64 -46.64
CA GLN A 576 -4.94 22.36 -46.34
C GLN A 576 -5.68 22.41 -45.00
N LEU A 577 -5.13 23.09 -43.99
CA LEU A 577 -5.79 23.24 -42.70
C LEU A 577 -7.11 23.99 -42.85
N GLN A 578 -7.14 25.08 -43.63
CA GLN A 578 -8.40 25.79 -43.94
C GLN A 578 -9.41 24.91 -44.67
N GLN A 579 -8.96 24.09 -45.63
CA GLN A 579 -9.84 23.13 -46.32
C GLN A 579 -10.43 22.09 -45.37
N ILE A 580 -9.63 21.60 -44.42
CA ILE A 580 -10.05 20.60 -43.43
C ILE A 580 -11.03 21.22 -42.43
N THR A 581 -10.70 22.37 -41.83
CA THR A 581 -11.55 23.02 -40.82
C THR A 581 -12.86 23.56 -41.40
N ALA A 582 -12.92 23.78 -42.72
CA ALA A 582 -14.18 24.09 -43.41
C ALA A 582 -15.20 22.95 -43.41
N ILE A 583 -14.76 21.69 -43.25
CA ILE A 583 -15.62 20.50 -43.26
C ILE A 583 -15.67 19.75 -41.92
N ALA A 584 -14.64 19.89 -41.09
CA ALA A 584 -14.49 19.17 -39.82
C ALA A 584 -14.93 20.06 -38.65
N PRO A 585 -16.05 19.74 -37.96
CA PRO A 585 -16.50 20.47 -36.77
C PRO A 585 -15.73 20.07 -35.49
N PHE A 586 -14.75 19.17 -35.61
CA PHE A 586 -13.97 18.61 -34.49
C PHE A 586 -12.51 19.10 -34.53
N PRO A 587 -11.81 19.08 -33.37
CA PRO A 587 -10.43 19.54 -33.27
C PRO A 587 -9.45 18.83 -34.23
N ILE A 588 -8.65 19.62 -34.96
CA ILE A 588 -7.52 19.14 -35.77
C ILE A 588 -6.23 19.46 -35.03
N VAL A 589 -5.45 18.45 -34.66
CA VAL A 589 -4.20 18.63 -33.93
C VAL A 589 -3.15 19.30 -34.83
N THR A 590 -2.62 20.42 -34.35
CA THR A 590 -1.61 21.24 -35.03
C THR A 590 -0.23 21.14 -34.38
N GLU A 591 -0.17 20.89 -33.06
CA GLU A 591 1.08 20.68 -32.31
C GLU A 591 1.05 19.32 -31.59
N GLY A 592 2.20 18.66 -31.47
CA GLY A 592 2.33 17.31 -30.91
C GLY A 592 1.96 16.17 -31.87
N TRP A 593 1.54 16.48 -33.10
CA TRP A 593 1.08 15.46 -34.05
C TRP A 593 2.16 14.45 -34.45
N GLN A 594 3.44 14.86 -34.45
CA GLN A 594 4.56 13.98 -34.80
C GLN A 594 4.73 12.89 -33.76
N GLU A 595 4.81 13.30 -32.49
CA GLU A 595 4.99 12.42 -31.34
C GLU A 595 3.82 11.44 -31.21
N ILE A 596 2.58 11.94 -31.39
CA ILE A 596 1.37 11.11 -31.39
C ILE A 596 1.44 10.07 -32.51
N LYS A 597 1.68 10.50 -33.76
CA LYS A 597 1.77 9.61 -34.92
C LYS A 597 2.85 8.55 -34.74
N ASP A 598 4.07 8.96 -34.38
CA ASP A 598 5.21 8.04 -34.23
C ASP A 598 5.00 7.02 -33.11
N THR A 599 4.35 7.43 -32.03
CA THR A 599 3.96 6.54 -30.94
C THR A 599 2.89 5.54 -31.38
N TYR A 600 1.78 6.01 -31.95
CA TYR A 600 0.65 5.14 -32.32
C TYR A 600 0.92 4.28 -33.55
N TRP A 601 1.94 4.58 -34.35
CA TRP A 601 2.42 3.66 -35.35
C TRP A 601 2.87 2.32 -34.76
N TRP A 602 3.31 2.24 -33.52
CA TRP A 602 3.62 0.95 -32.89
C TRP A 602 2.36 0.11 -32.58
N TYR A 603 1.19 0.73 -32.58
CA TYR A 603 -0.12 0.12 -32.31
C TYR A 603 -0.92 -0.19 -33.60
N ARG A 604 -0.32 0.03 -34.78
CA ARG A 604 -0.96 -0.15 -36.10
C ARG A 604 -1.17 -1.60 -36.51
N ARG A 605 -0.48 -2.55 -35.87
CA ARG A 605 -0.40 -3.96 -36.30
C ARG A 605 -1.78 -4.60 -36.28
N VAL A 606 -2.08 -5.45 -37.26
CA VAL A 606 -3.31 -6.26 -37.30
C VAL A 606 -2.93 -7.74 -37.32
N ARG A 607 -3.82 -8.67 -36.93
CA ARG A 607 -3.46 -10.11 -36.90
C ARG A 607 -2.93 -10.64 -38.23
N VAL A 608 -3.47 -10.16 -39.34
CA VAL A 608 -3.09 -10.58 -40.71
C VAL A 608 -1.79 -9.94 -41.20
N VAL A 609 -1.37 -8.82 -40.61
CA VAL A 609 -0.14 -8.09 -40.93
C VAL A 609 0.57 -7.76 -39.62
N PRO A 610 1.27 -8.74 -39.01
CA PRO A 610 1.88 -8.56 -37.70
C PRO A 610 3.17 -7.73 -37.72
N ASP A 611 3.68 -7.35 -38.91
CA ASP A 611 4.88 -6.51 -39.08
C ASP A 611 6.08 -6.96 -38.24
N LEU A 612 6.52 -8.20 -38.44
CA LEU A 612 7.60 -8.82 -37.64
C LEU A 612 9.00 -8.63 -38.23
N SER A 613 9.12 -8.17 -39.48
CA SER A 613 10.38 -8.01 -40.20
C SER A 613 10.46 -6.67 -40.93
N GLY A 614 11.61 -6.00 -40.87
CA GLY A 614 11.82 -4.70 -41.54
C GLY A 614 11.09 -3.53 -40.86
N LYS A 615 10.78 -2.47 -41.63
CA LYS A 615 10.10 -1.26 -41.11
C LYS A 615 8.59 -1.44 -40.92
N GLY A 616 8.00 -2.49 -41.49
CA GLY A 616 6.54 -2.73 -41.51
C GLY A 616 5.78 -1.75 -42.42
N MET A 617 4.46 -1.92 -42.49
CA MET A 617 3.59 -1.07 -43.32
C MET A 617 2.93 0.04 -42.49
N PHE A 618 2.85 1.25 -43.06
CA PHE A 618 2.26 2.43 -42.40
C PHE A 618 0.95 2.84 -43.11
N PRO A 619 -0.21 2.54 -42.49
CA PRO A 619 -1.52 2.97 -42.98
C PRO A 619 -1.64 4.48 -43.19
N GLN A 620 -2.39 4.88 -44.21
CA GLN A 620 -2.73 6.28 -44.49
C GLN A 620 -3.92 6.80 -43.67
N HIS A 621 -4.68 5.89 -43.04
CA HIS A 621 -5.83 6.22 -42.21
C HIS A 621 -6.02 5.16 -41.13
N MET A 622 -6.06 5.58 -39.87
CA MET A 622 -6.33 4.71 -38.73
C MET A 622 -7.19 5.44 -37.71
N GLU A 623 -8.03 4.69 -37.02
CA GLU A 623 -8.84 5.21 -35.92
C GLU A 623 -8.59 4.37 -34.67
N PHE A 624 -8.43 5.03 -33.54
CA PHE A 624 -8.25 4.40 -32.23
C PHE A 624 -9.33 4.92 -31.29
N LEU A 625 -9.99 4.01 -30.59
CA LEU A 625 -10.96 4.37 -29.56
C LEU A 625 -10.35 4.12 -28.19
N THR A 626 -10.06 5.20 -27.48
CA THR A 626 -9.64 5.18 -26.08
C THR A 626 -10.87 5.43 -25.20
N ASP A 627 -11.08 4.64 -24.16
CA ASP A 627 -12.18 4.86 -23.22
C ASP A 627 -11.87 5.93 -22.16
N ARG A 628 -12.91 6.33 -21.41
CA ARG A 628 -12.80 7.27 -20.29
C ARG A 628 -11.90 6.79 -19.14
N PHE A 629 -11.38 5.56 -19.17
CA PHE A 629 -10.46 5.05 -18.15
C PHE A 629 -9.00 5.01 -18.65
N GLY A 630 -8.76 5.26 -19.95
CA GLY A 630 -7.43 5.34 -20.55
C GLY A 630 -6.99 4.09 -21.31
N TYR A 631 -7.88 3.15 -21.60
CA TYR A 631 -7.57 1.94 -22.37
C TYR A 631 -7.95 2.08 -23.85
N LEU A 632 -7.11 1.56 -24.73
CA LEU A 632 -7.46 1.29 -26.12
C LEU A 632 -8.42 0.11 -26.19
N ARG A 633 -9.65 0.40 -26.63
CA ARG A 633 -10.76 -0.57 -26.68
C ARG A 633 -11.02 -1.13 -28.05
N ALA A 634 -10.66 -0.36 -29.07
CA ALA A 634 -10.81 -0.78 -30.45
C ALA A 634 -9.87 0.04 -31.35
N ARG A 635 -9.56 -0.53 -32.50
CA ARG A 635 -8.78 0.09 -33.58
C ARG A 635 -9.43 -0.27 -34.90
N TRP A 636 -9.45 0.69 -35.81
CA TRP A 636 -9.78 0.44 -37.20
C TRP A 636 -8.66 0.91 -38.13
N VAL A 637 -8.12 -0.02 -38.93
CA VAL A 637 -7.14 0.23 -39.98
C VAL A 637 -7.82 0.03 -41.33
N ALA A 638 -8.17 1.14 -41.98
CA ALA A 638 -9.06 1.15 -43.15
C ALA A 638 -8.55 0.27 -44.31
N GLN A 639 -7.22 0.13 -44.46
CA GLN A 639 -6.61 -0.69 -45.52
C GLN A 639 -6.81 -2.20 -45.34
N PHE A 640 -7.01 -2.68 -44.11
CA PHE A 640 -6.97 -4.14 -43.80
C PHE A 640 -8.24 -4.67 -43.14
N GLU A 641 -9.02 -3.83 -42.47
CA GLU A 641 -10.16 -4.27 -41.64
C GLU A 641 -11.52 -3.95 -42.29
N GLY A 642 -11.53 -3.71 -43.61
CA GLY A 642 -12.75 -3.51 -44.41
C GLY A 642 -13.56 -2.28 -43.99
N PHE A 643 -14.90 -2.39 -44.04
CA PHE A 643 -15.82 -1.27 -43.78
C PHE A 643 -15.84 -0.79 -42.32
N GLY A 644 -15.32 -1.55 -41.35
CA GLY A 644 -15.17 -1.19 -39.93
C GLY A 644 -16.13 -0.11 -39.41
N TRP A 645 -15.59 1.07 -39.09
CA TRP A 645 -16.36 2.21 -38.59
C TRP A 645 -16.92 3.16 -39.66
N GLN A 646 -16.81 2.84 -40.95
CA GLN A 646 -17.58 3.52 -42.00
C GLN A 646 -19.09 3.38 -41.76
N ASN A 647 -19.51 2.29 -41.13
CA ASN A 647 -20.85 2.17 -40.57
C ASN A 647 -20.94 2.93 -39.24
N VAL A 648 -21.36 4.19 -39.29
CA VAL A 648 -21.56 5.04 -38.11
C VAL A 648 -22.54 4.43 -37.11
N GLY A 649 -23.57 3.70 -37.57
CA GLY A 649 -24.51 3.01 -36.70
C GLY A 649 -23.80 2.01 -35.78
N ALA A 650 -22.88 1.21 -36.35
CA ALA A 650 -22.07 0.27 -35.60
C ALA A 650 -21.12 0.97 -34.60
N LEU A 651 -20.52 2.10 -34.97
CA LEU A 651 -19.70 2.91 -34.07
C LEU A 651 -20.54 3.42 -32.88
N THR A 652 -21.71 4.03 -33.14
CA THR A 652 -22.57 4.59 -32.08
C THR A 652 -23.12 3.54 -31.11
N LEU A 653 -23.42 2.33 -31.61
CA LEU A 653 -23.81 1.20 -30.76
C LEU A 653 -22.67 0.81 -29.78
N GLN A 654 -21.44 0.76 -30.28
CA GLN A 654 -20.26 0.44 -29.47
C GLN A 654 -19.96 1.52 -28.43
N LEU A 655 -20.06 2.80 -28.79
CA LEU A 655 -19.91 3.91 -27.83
C LEU A 655 -20.98 3.86 -26.74
N THR A 656 -22.22 3.51 -27.09
CA THR A 656 -23.30 3.32 -26.13
C THR A 656 -22.98 2.21 -25.13
N GLN A 657 -22.47 1.08 -25.63
CA GLN A 657 -22.02 -0.04 -24.78
C GLN A 657 -20.86 0.36 -23.87
N LEU A 658 -19.86 1.07 -24.38
CA LEU A 658 -18.72 1.54 -23.62
C LEU A 658 -19.12 2.50 -22.48
N ASN A 659 -20.17 3.30 -22.70
CA ASN A 659 -20.73 4.18 -21.66
C ASN A 659 -21.49 3.45 -20.56
N GLN A 660 -21.92 2.21 -20.79
CA GLN A 660 -22.62 1.39 -19.80
C GLN A 660 -21.66 0.61 -18.88
N GLU A 661 -20.38 0.50 -19.24
CA GLU A 661 -19.42 -0.23 -18.41
C GLU A 661 -19.20 0.46 -17.06
N GLY A 662 -19.03 -0.37 -16.02
CA GLY A 662 -18.70 0.09 -14.67
C GLY A 662 -17.35 0.82 -14.63
N GLU A 663 -17.07 1.46 -13.50
CA GLU A 663 -15.76 2.07 -13.27
C GLU A 663 -14.67 0.99 -13.24
N ILE A 664 -13.58 1.22 -13.98
CA ILE A 664 -12.42 0.33 -14.05
C ILE A 664 -11.18 1.13 -13.63
N MET A 665 -10.26 0.47 -12.91
CA MET A 665 -8.99 1.09 -12.54
C MET A 665 -8.18 1.51 -13.79
N PRO A 666 -7.49 2.65 -13.75
CA PRO A 666 -6.69 3.12 -14.88
C PRO A 666 -5.55 2.15 -15.23
N PRO A 667 -4.96 2.24 -16.43
CA PRO A 667 -3.91 1.32 -16.87
C PRO A 667 -2.72 1.21 -15.90
N PRO A 668 -2.27 -0.02 -15.57
CA PRO A 668 -1.10 -0.23 -14.72
C PRO A 668 0.18 0.31 -15.40
N GLY A 669 1.02 1.00 -14.62
CA GLY A 669 2.26 1.64 -15.07
C GLY A 669 2.17 3.16 -15.26
N GLU A 670 0.97 3.73 -15.34
CA GLU A 670 0.79 5.20 -15.19
C GLU A 670 0.61 5.62 -13.73
N HIS A 671 0.17 4.69 -12.90
CA HIS A 671 0.33 4.70 -11.46
C HIS A 671 1.58 3.92 -11.09
N ALA A 672 2.76 4.41 -11.50
CA ALA A 672 3.89 4.24 -10.60
C ALA A 672 3.58 5.13 -9.38
N HIS A 673 2.75 4.65 -8.45
CA HIS A 673 2.50 5.27 -7.15
C HIS A 673 2.44 4.18 -6.10
#